data_AF-A0A015I1A1-F1
#
_entry.id   AF-A0A015I1A1-F1
#
_cell.length_a   1.000
_cell.length_b   1.000
_cell.length_c   1.000
_cell.angle_alpha   90.00
_cell.angle_beta   90.00
_cell.angle_gamma   90.00
#
_symmetry.space_group_name_H-M   'P 1'
#
loop_
_entity.id
_entity.type
_entity.pdbx_description
1 polymer ?
#
loop_
_entity_poly.entity_id
_entity_poly.type
_entity_poly.pdbx_seq_one_letter_code
_entity_poly.pdbx_strand_id
1 'polypeptide(L)'
;MDRGISINIQAIKMTKKVPSIDGRKKEFVYTQQDHTLVIGQIDKKGRSGRYTMQHWAINADNQKDDNGVIIIQRCSGCASNDKRVNKGGHGCYFNRNRPDLACINRISSCQNTPNTKSIKDILEIRNHLERQYIPERIPGFIQIYDYDTALIQNTLSNKEAVIQHIALLHHLRSTSNLTSDMINIYTDGSLTTQFNANLNTFTKHMGTGWVILNDKEEVILECSSSITEWPSSTRAELGAILSAILVLQTRQRVNIFTDSQAAIDSINHTRINLTNGKNRIRVWCKSNNHSIVSSIINLVDSKHLELKLTKVKGHSGVKGNEEADRVAKNDTERLTCITINDSQQTDLKYDIYWDGKRVDRHIRKFIDNICESTLEAAWSFNRAHRTTFQDTTCVIEEKVTWALFKKNTGLNCTTSTINDRFIKHLKLTNNLLPTLEIMKERRYDLYGDVKCRMCLEENEDDDHIIYCQQLRDKWLVVANNTRYKCDQMLKDLLSQEKYLQLNQEDTQQLLLWNRKFFVHTTDSNQELPIPHAQLMIKNFFPKEKYREIKLIVKSEKATLTITTLLLEIFVNEFYRIIWQPRCNLITEWERIKGIKKQDLRKKIPAHQRIIYERTPTQQIDGATYDLKGRKILKHSE
;
A
#
# COMPACT_ATOMS: atom_id res chain seq x y z
N MET A 1 5.32 24.40 -9.08
CA MET A 1 4.25 24.79 -10.02
C MET A 1 3.00 24.03 -9.61
N ASP A 2 1.99 24.78 -9.16
CA ASP A 2 0.74 24.26 -8.59
C ASP A 2 0.01 23.32 -9.56
N ARG A 3 -0.08 22.03 -9.20
CA ARG A 3 -1.01 21.10 -9.83
C ARG A 3 -2.29 21.09 -9.00
N GLY A 4 -3.22 21.95 -9.40
CA GLY A 4 -4.60 21.90 -8.93
C GLY A 4 -5.18 20.51 -9.20
N ILE A 5 -5.65 19.84 -8.14
CA ILE A 5 -6.38 18.58 -8.22
C ILE A 5 -7.70 18.87 -8.96
N SER A 6 -7.76 18.55 -10.24
CA SER A 6 -9.00 18.52 -11.01
C SER A 6 -9.83 17.33 -10.55
N ILE A 7 -10.63 17.51 -9.49
CA ILE A 7 -11.71 16.58 -9.16
C ILE A 7 -12.69 16.61 -10.34
N ASN A 8 -12.86 15.49 -11.01
CA ASN A 8 -13.86 15.35 -12.08
C ASN A 8 -15.27 15.34 -11.45
N ILE A 9 -15.87 16.52 -11.32
CA ILE A 9 -17.20 16.74 -10.73
C ILE A 9 -18.30 15.99 -11.52
N GLN A 10 -18.05 15.55 -12.77
CA GLN A 10 -19.01 14.73 -13.53
C GLN A 10 -19.18 13.30 -12.97
N ALA A 11 -18.29 12.83 -12.10
CA ALA A 11 -18.31 11.47 -11.56
C ALA A 11 -19.37 11.24 -10.47
N ILE A 12 -19.98 12.29 -9.92
CA ILE A 12 -21.03 12.18 -8.90
C ILE A 12 -22.38 12.49 -9.54
N LYS A 13 -23.00 11.52 -10.22
CA LYS A 13 -24.39 11.65 -10.68
C LYS A 13 -25.31 11.29 -9.52
N MET A 14 -25.70 12.27 -8.70
CA MET A 14 -26.69 12.01 -7.64
C MET A 14 -28.07 11.81 -8.27
N THR A 15 -28.77 10.74 -7.91
CA THR A 15 -30.17 10.54 -8.33
C THR A 15 -31.05 11.61 -7.68
N LYS A 16 -31.47 12.59 -8.49
CA LYS A 16 -32.31 13.72 -8.03
C LYS A 16 -33.68 13.20 -7.61
N LYS A 17 -34.03 13.38 -6.33
CA LYS A 17 -35.35 13.03 -5.80
C LYS A 17 -36.35 14.13 -6.15
N VAL A 18 -37.33 13.78 -7.00
CA VAL A 18 -38.43 14.69 -7.38
C VAL A 18 -39.39 14.89 -6.20
N PRO A 19 -39.93 16.10 -5.97
CA PRO A 19 -40.87 16.36 -4.87
C PRO A 19 -42.14 15.52 -4.93
N SER A 20 -42.69 15.20 -3.75
CA SER A 20 -43.90 14.40 -3.59
C SER A 20 -45.13 15.11 -4.16
N ILE A 21 -46.16 14.34 -4.50
CA ILE A 21 -47.47 14.85 -4.93
C ILE A 21 -48.37 15.18 -3.72
N ASP A 22 -48.03 14.70 -2.52
CA ASP A 22 -48.78 14.97 -1.29
C ASP A 22 -48.77 16.47 -0.94
N GLY A 23 -49.95 17.10 -0.96
CA GLY A 23 -50.15 18.52 -0.70
C GLY A 23 -49.78 18.97 0.72
N ARG A 24 -49.71 18.02 1.67
CA ARG A 24 -49.28 18.25 3.06
C ARG A 24 -47.77 18.47 3.18
N LYS A 25 -46.97 17.94 2.25
CA LYS A 25 -45.51 18.09 2.27
C LYS A 25 -45.09 19.42 1.61
N LYS A 26 -44.33 20.22 2.35
CA LYS A 26 -43.77 21.52 1.92
C LYS A 26 -42.24 21.40 1.80
N GLU A 27 -41.78 20.53 0.91
CA GLU A 27 -40.35 20.23 0.76
C GLU A 27 -39.56 21.47 0.32
N PHE A 28 -38.31 21.57 0.78
CA PHE A 28 -37.33 22.46 0.18
C PHE A 28 -36.81 21.84 -1.11
N VAL A 29 -36.75 22.65 -2.15
CA VAL A 29 -36.35 22.23 -3.50
C VAL A 29 -35.44 23.28 -4.13
N TYR A 30 -34.67 22.85 -5.11
CA TYR A 30 -33.88 23.74 -5.95
C TYR A 30 -34.13 23.44 -7.43
N THR A 31 -33.88 24.45 -8.24
CA THR A 31 -33.88 24.39 -9.71
C THR A 31 -32.78 25.29 -10.26
N GLN A 32 -32.45 25.15 -11.54
CA GLN A 32 -31.43 25.96 -12.19
C GLN A 32 -32.10 26.84 -13.25
N GLN A 33 -31.85 28.14 -13.18
CA GLN A 33 -32.35 29.12 -14.15
C GLN A 33 -31.18 30.02 -14.56
N ASP A 34 -30.91 30.13 -15.86
CA ASP A 34 -29.87 31.01 -16.42
C ASP A 34 -28.51 30.81 -15.71
N HIS A 35 -28.14 29.55 -15.51
CA HIS A 35 -26.93 29.12 -14.79
C HIS A 35 -26.87 29.46 -13.29
N THR A 36 -27.88 30.13 -12.75
CA THR A 36 -28.01 30.43 -11.33
C THR A 36 -28.84 29.38 -10.59
N LEU A 37 -28.42 29.06 -9.37
CA LEU A 37 -29.13 28.14 -8.49
C LEU A 37 -30.28 28.89 -7.82
N VAL A 38 -31.51 28.45 -8.06
CA VAL A 38 -32.72 29.02 -7.44
C VAL A 38 -33.25 28.05 -6.38
N ILE A 39 -33.32 28.51 -5.13
CA ILE A 39 -33.74 27.70 -3.99
C ILE A 39 -35.11 28.18 -3.50
N GLY A 40 -35.99 27.25 -3.16
CA GLY A 40 -37.28 27.62 -2.59
C GLY A 40 -37.95 26.51 -1.79
N GLN A 41 -38.95 26.89 -1.02
CA GLN A 41 -39.83 25.98 -0.29
C GLN A 41 -41.17 25.88 -1.01
N ILE A 42 -41.68 24.66 -1.23
CA ILE A 42 -43.00 24.49 -1.86
C ILE A 42 -44.09 25.02 -0.92
N ASP A 43 -44.89 25.96 -1.40
CA ASP A 43 -46.06 26.53 -0.70
C ASP A 43 -47.36 25.84 -1.13
N LYS A 44 -47.60 25.67 -2.44
CA LYS A 44 -48.80 25.01 -2.99
C LYS A 44 -48.45 24.05 -4.12
N LYS A 45 -49.15 22.92 -4.18
CA LYS A 45 -48.99 21.90 -5.23
C LYS A 45 -50.26 21.89 -6.10
N GLY A 46 -50.16 22.38 -7.34
CA GLY A 46 -51.26 22.36 -8.29
C GLY A 46 -51.46 20.97 -8.91
N ARG A 47 -52.72 20.60 -9.18
CA ARG A 47 -53.08 19.31 -9.81
C ARG A 47 -52.50 19.14 -11.22
N SER A 48 -52.18 20.25 -11.90
CA SER A 48 -51.53 20.27 -13.23
C SER A 48 -50.02 20.03 -13.21
N GLY A 49 -49.43 19.73 -12.05
CA GLY A 49 -47.98 19.54 -11.91
C GLY A 49 -47.17 20.84 -11.79
N ARG A 50 -47.84 22.00 -11.73
CA ARG A 50 -47.23 23.31 -11.41
C ARG A 50 -47.26 23.57 -9.91
N TYR A 51 -46.10 23.76 -9.30
CA TYR A 51 -45.94 24.01 -7.87
C TYR A 51 -45.56 25.47 -7.63
N THR A 52 -46.23 26.10 -6.66
CA THR A 52 -45.90 27.42 -6.16
C THR A 52 -44.80 27.30 -5.12
N MET A 53 -43.71 28.02 -5.34
CA MET A 53 -42.54 28.04 -4.48
C MET A 53 -42.37 29.40 -3.83
N GLN A 54 -42.04 29.41 -2.56
CA GLN A 54 -41.50 30.57 -1.86
C GLN A 54 -39.99 30.62 -2.04
N HIS A 55 -39.48 31.76 -2.49
CA HIS A 55 -38.07 31.95 -2.80
C HIS A 55 -37.21 32.18 -1.54
N TRP A 56 -36.03 31.56 -1.52
CA TRP A 56 -34.99 31.76 -0.51
C TRP A 56 -33.68 32.13 -1.22
N ALA A 57 -33.10 33.28 -0.85
CA ALA A 57 -31.86 33.78 -1.43
C ALA A 57 -30.64 33.26 -0.66
N ILE A 58 -29.54 33.02 -1.36
CA ILE A 58 -28.24 32.70 -0.75
C ILE A 58 -27.66 33.99 -0.20
N ASN A 59 -27.18 33.98 1.05
CA ASN A 59 -26.57 35.16 1.64
C ASN A 59 -25.19 35.41 1.01
N ALA A 60 -25.00 36.55 0.34
CA ALA A 60 -23.82 36.83 -0.48
C ALA A 60 -22.52 36.93 0.33
N ASP A 61 -22.61 37.24 1.63
CA ASP A 61 -21.45 37.48 2.50
C ASP A 61 -20.81 36.21 3.08
N ASN A 62 -21.42 35.03 2.92
CA ASN A 62 -20.93 33.75 3.48
C ASN A 62 -21.04 32.62 2.44
N GLN A 63 -20.36 32.75 1.31
CA GLN A 63 -20.53 31.78 0.21
C GLN A 63 -20.09 30.35 0.58
N LYS A 64 -19.15 30.15 1.50
CA LYS A 64 -18.83 28.86 2.16
C LYS A 64 -18.11 29.14 3.49
N ASP A 65 -18.54 28.52 4.58
CA ASP A 65 -17.64 28.29 5.71
C ASP A 65 -16.63 27.20 5.32
N ASP A 66 -15.50 27.06 6.04
CA ASP A 66 -14.46 26.03 5.80
C ASP A 66 -15.00 24.58 5.78
N ASN A 67 -16.27 24.38 6.15
CA ASN A 67 -17.00 23.12 6.16
C ASN A 67 -17.99 22.93 4.98
N GLY A 68 -18.12 23.89 4.06
CA GLY A 68 -18.90 23.74 2.81
C GLY A 68 -20.43 23.83 2.95
N VAL A 69 -20.96 24.52 3.96
CA VAL A 69 -22.40 24.68 4.23
C VAL A 69 -22.97 25.91 3.51
N ILE A 70 -24.14 25.79 2.86
CA ILE A 70 -24.81 26.91 2.18
C ILE A 70 -25.86 27.54 3.12
N ILE A 71 -25.74 28.84 3.40
CA ILE A 71 -26.70 29.59 4.22
C ILE A 71 -27.70 30.33 3.32
N ILE A 72 -29.00 30.09 3.55
CA ILE A 72 -30.10 30.73 2.82
C ILE A 72 -30.98 31.57 3.74
N GLN A 73 -31.53 32.66 3.20
CA GLN A 73 -32.46 33.55 3.88
C GLN A 73 -33.74 33.76 3.07
N ARG A 74 -34.86 33.92 3.74
CA ARG A 74 -36.16 34.17 3.10
C ARG A 74 -36.11 35.46 2.27
N CYS A 75 -36.44 35.37 0.99
CA CYS A 75 -36.36 36.50 0.07
C CYS A 75 -37.53 37.47 0.30
N SER A 76 -37.21 38.75 0.52
CA SER A 76 -38.17 39.86 0.69
C SER A 76 -38.80 40.33 -0.63
N GLY A 77 -38.20 40.01 -1.77
CA GLY A 77 -38.68 40.34 -3.11
C GLY A 77 -37.53 40.39 -4.12
N CYS A 78 -37.61 39.66 -5.22
CA CYS A 78 -36.64 39.73 -6.31
C CYS A 78 -37.34 39.72 -7.68
N ALA A 79 -36.58 39.84 -8.77
CA ALA A 79 -37.07 39.79 -10.14
C ALA A 79 -37.88 38.51 -10.47
N SER A 80 -37.61 37.41 -9.76
CA SER A 80 -38.32 36.13 -9.94
C SER A 80 -39.71 36.10 -9.29
N ASN A 81 -40.13 37.14 -8.58
CA ASN A 81 -41.44 37.20 -7.90
C ASN A 81 -42.59 37.37 -8.92
N ASP A 82 -43.47 36.37 -9.05
CA ASP A 82 -44.67 36.47 -9.88
C ASP A 82 -45.81 37.13 -9.08
N LYS A 83 -46.05 38.41 -9.37
CA LYS A 83 -47.11 39.21 -8.73
C LYS A 83 -48.52 38.62 -8.88
N ARG A 84 -48.77 37.74 -9.87
CA ARG A 84 -50.07 37.06 -10.03
C ARG A 84 -50.28 35.94 -9.02
N VAL A 85 -49.21 35.40 -8.47
CA VAL A 85 -49.21 34.30 -7.49
C VAL A 85 -49.19 34.84 -6.06
N ASN A 86 -48.48 35.95 -5.87
CA ASN A 86 -48.34 36.62 -4.58
C ASN A 86 -49.55 37.53 -4.28
N LYS A 87 -50.63 36.95 -3.73
CA LYS A 87 -51.86 37.70 -3.36
C LYS A 87 -51.75 38.48 -2.04
N GLY A 88 -50.66 38.32 -1.27
CA GLY A 88 -50.55 38.78 0.12
C GLY A 88 -49.48 39.82 0.41
N GLY A 89 -48.81 40.37 -0.61
CA GLY A 89 -47.87 41.50 -0.48
C GLY A 89 -46.55 41.22 0.26
N HIS A 90 -46.44 40.13 1.03
CA HIS A 90 -45.27 39.81 1.85
C HIS A 90 -44.58 38.53 1.38
N GLY A 91 -43.38 38.68 0.79
CA GLY A 91 -42.49 37.59 0.36
C GLY A 91 -42.41 37.40 -1.15
N CYS A 92 -41.48 36.55 -1.59
CA CYS A 92 -41.24 36.27 -3.01
C CYS A 92 -41.76 34.88 -3.40
N TYR A 93 -42.68 34.81 -4.38
CA TYR A 93 -43.31 33.56 -4.82
C TYR A 93 -43.30 33.42 -6.34
N PHE A 94 -43.13 32.19 -6.84
CA PHE A 94 -43.19 31.88 -8.27
C PHE A 94 -43.62 30.44 -8.53
N ASN A 95 -44.05 30.14 -9.76
CA ASN A 95 -44.46 28.80 -10.15
C ASN A 95 -43.37 28.07 -10.97
N ARG A 96 -43.17 26.78 -10.69
CA ARG A 96 -42.31 25.87 -11.46
C ARG A 96 -42.99 24.53 -11.71
N ASN A 97 -42.60 23.85 -12.79
CA ASN A 97 -43.11 22.51 -13.06
C ASN A 97 -42.38 21.51 -12.16
N ARG A 98 -43.10 20.51 -11.66
CA ARG A 98 -42.56 19.45 -10.81
C ARG A 98 -41.31 18.74 -11.39
N PRO A 99 -41.21 18.42 -12.70
CA PRO A 99 -40.04 17.74 -13.25
C PRO A 99 -38.74 18.56 -13.15
N ASP A 100 -38.86 19.89 -13.04
CA ASP A 100 -37.72 20.80 -13.00
C ASP A 100 -37.17 21.00 -11.58
N LEU A 101 -37.76 20.30 -10.58
CA LEU A 101 -37.47 20.46 -9.15
C LEU A 101 -36.76 19.24 -8.58
N ALA A 102 -35.71 19.48 -7.79
CA ALA A 102 -35.01 18.48 -7.00
C ALA A 102 -35.10 18.79 -5.50
N CYS A 103 -35.36 17.79 -4.66
CA CYS A 103 -35.49 17.95 -3.21
C CYS A 103 -34.13 18.15 -2.53
N ILE A 104 -34.13 19.03 -1.51
CA ILE A 104 -33.04 19.21 -0.55
C ILE A 104 -33.40 18.38 0.69
N ASN A 105 -32.58 17.39 1.03
CA ASN A 105 -32.85 16.46 2.13
C ASN A 105 -32.24 16.92 3.46
N ARG A 106 -31.08 17.60 3.43
CA ARG A 106 -30.36 18.04 4.64
C ARG A 106 -30.44 19.54 4.85
N ILE A 107 -31.52 19.98 5.48
CA ILE A 107 -31.72 21.39 5.86
C ILE A 107 -31.96 21.54 7.37
N SER A 108 -31.29 22.49 8.01
CA SER A 108 -31.41 22.79 9.45
C SER A 108 -31.70 24.27 9.70
N SER A 109 -32.40 24.59 10.80
CA SER A 109 -32.55 25.97 11.27
C SER A 109 -31.27 26.45 11.94
N CYS A 110 -30.79 27.63 11.55
CA CYS A 110 -29.76 28.33 12.32
C CYS A 110 -30.39 28.87 13.61
N GLN A 111 -29.72 28.69 14.74
CA GLN A 111 -30.25 29.11 16.05
C GLN A 111 -30.57 30.62 16.02
N ASN A 112 -31.78 30.96 16.50
CA ASN A 112 -32.30 32.31 16.78
C ASN A 112 -32.84 33.19 15.63
N THR A 113 -32.99 32.71 14.38
CA THR A 113 -33.85 33.42 13.39
C THR A 113 -34.68 32.47 12.51
N PRO A 114 -36.02 32.57 12.47
CA PRO A 114 -36.85 31.70 11.62
C PRO A 114 -36.67 31.96 10.11
N ASN A 115 -36.06 33.09 9.75
CA ASN A 115 -35.85 33.52 8.37
C ASN A 115 -34.55 33.02 7.74
N THR A 116 -33.71 32.26 8.47
CA THR A 116 -32.46 31.69 7.93
C THR A 116 -32.42 30.17 8.09
N LYS A 117 -31.83 29.48 7.11
CA LYS A 117 -31.62 28.02 7.10
C LYS A 117 -30.22 27.69 6.59
N SER A 118 -29.68 26.56 7.03
CA SER A 118 -28.43 25.99 6.54
C SER A 118 -28.68 24.70 5.76
N ILE A 119 -28.09 24.59 4.57
CA ILE A 119 -28.12 23.42 3.71
C ILE A 119 -26.78 22.70 3.83
N LYS A 120 -26.82 21.42 4.22
CA LYS A 120 -25.66 20.53 4.32
C LYS A 120 -25.61 19.48 3.19
N ASP A 121 -26.49 19.62 2.20
CA ASP A 121 -26.48 18.80 0.99
C ASP A 121 -25.54 19.41 -0.06
N ILE A 122 -24.90 18.54 -0.84
CA ILE A 122 -24.13 18.95 -2.03
C ILE A 122 -25.13 19.28 -3.14
N LEU A 123 -25.22 20.55 -3.53
CA LEU A 123 -26.06 21.01 -4.63
C LEU A 123 -25.24 21.03 -5.92
N GLU A 124 -25.58 20.18 -6.90
CA GLU A 124 -24.98 20.23 -8.24
C GLU A 124 -25.30 21.56 -8.92
N ILE A 125 -24.31 22.46 -8.99
CA ILE A 125 -24.34 23.57 -9.94
C ILE A 125 -23.76 23.02 -11.25
N ARG A 126 -24.59 22.87 -12.28
CA ARG A 126 -24.05 22.63 -13.63
C ARG A 126 -23.41 23.93 -14.10
N ASN A 127 -22.16 24.15 -13.71
CA ASN A 127 -21.26 24.97 -14.49
C ASN A 127 -20.98 24.15 -15.76
N HIS A 128 -21.85 24.29 -16.76
CA HIS A 128 -21.33 24.16 -18.11
C HIS A 128 -20.31 25.28 -18.20
N LEU A 129 -19.00 24.93 -18.17
CA LEU A 129 -18.01 25.77 -18.81
C LEU A 129 -18.66 26.23 -20.11
N GLU A 130 -18.70 27.55 -20.31
CA GLU A 130 -19.12 28.15 -21.57
C GLU A 130 -18.62 27.23 -22.68
N ARG A 131 -19.50 26.86 -23.60
CA ARG A 131 -19.03 26.28 -24.85
C ARG A 131 -17.98 27.26 -25.32
N GLN A 132 -16.71 26.91 -25.18
CA GLN A 132 -15.66 27.58 -25.91
C GLN A 132 -16.20 27.51 -27.33
N TYR A 133 -16.48 28.70 -27.87
CA TYR A 133 -16.68 28.85 -29.28
C TYR A 133 -15.38 28.32 -29.87
N ILE A 134 -15.36 27.02 -30.18
CA ILE A 134 -14.38 26.43 -31.07
C ILE A 134 -14.69 27.24 -32.33
N PRO A 135 -13.81 28.18 -32.74
CA PRO A 135 -13.95 28.74 -34.08
C PRO A 135 -14.05 27.50 -34.96
N GLU A 136 -14.96 27.49 -35.94
CA GLU A 136 -14.92 26.48 -37.01
C GLU A 136 -13.53 26.56 -37.66
N ARG A 137 -12.54 25.94 -37.03
CA ARG A 137 -11.43 25.31 -37.70
C ARG A 137 -12.15 24.23 -38.45
N ILE A 138 -12.44 24.53 -39.70
CA ILE A 138 -12.45 23.53 -40.77
C ILE A 138 -11.35 22.54 -40.35
N PRO A 139 -11.68 21.31 -39.94
CA PRO A 139 -10.66 20.34 -39.59
C PRO A 139 -9.80 20.24 -40.83
N GLY A 140 -8.54 20.67 -40.74
CA GLY A 140 -7.58 20.45 -41.82
C GLY A 140 -7.66 18.96 -42.14
N PHE A 141 -8.02 18.64 -43.39
CA PHE A 141 -8.21 17.30 -43.95
C PHE A 141 -8.35 16.19 -42.91
N ILE A 142 -9.58 15.72 -42.64
CA ILE A 142 -9.78 14.49 -41.86
C ILE A 142 -9.01 13.37 -42.59
N GLN A 143 -7.85 13.01 -42.06
CA GLN A 143 -7.03 11.95 -42.61
C GLN A 143 -7.72 10.65 -42.22
N ILE A 144 -8.45 10.05 -43.16
CA ILE A 144 -9.06 8.74 -42.98
C ILE A 144 -7.93 7.72 -43.09
N TYR A 145 -7.41 7.30 -41.94
CA TYR A 145 -6.45 6.20 -41.87
C TYR A 145 -7.14 4.89 -42.24
N ASP A 146 -6.38 3.94 -42.81
CA ASP A 146 -6.87 2.58 -42.96
C ASP A 146 -7.12 1.95 -41.57
N TYR A 147 -8.00 0.95 -41.53
CA TYR A 147 -8.49 0.37 -40.28
C TYR A 147 -7.37 -0.15 -39.37
N ASP A 148 -6.37 -0.84 -39.93
CA ASP A 148 -5.25 -1.38 -39.15
C ASP A 148 -4.37 -0.25 -38.60
N THR A 149 -4.10 0.79 -39.40
CA THR A 149 -3.36 1.98 -38.95
C THR A 149 -4.10 2.70 -37.83
N ALA A 150 -5.43 2.84 -37.93
CA ALA A 150 -6.25 3.44 -36.88
C ALA A 150 -6.18 2.63 -35.57
N LEU A 151 -6.17 1.30 -35.64
CA LEU A 151 -6.01 0.45 -34.46
C LEU A 151 -4.65 0.63 -33.77
N ILE A 152 -3.56 0.78 -34.54
CA ILE A 152 -2.23 1.05 -33.99
C ILE A 152 -2.22 2.38 -33.25
N GLN A 153 -2.73 3.45 -33.88
CA GLN A 153 -2.81 4.79 -33.28
C GLN A 153 -3.67 4.82 -32.02
N ASN A 154 -4.76 4.05 -32.00
CA ASN A 154 -5.65 3.98 -30.85
C ASN A 154 -5.09 3.13 -29.70
N THR A 155 -4.20 2.18 -29.99
CA THR A 155 -3.61 1.29 -28.98
C THR A 155 -2.35 1.87 -28.36
N LEU A 156 -1.53 2.58 -29.12
CA LEU A 156 -0.23 3.09 -28.67
C LEU A 156 -0.27 4.59 -28.38
N SER A 157 0.28 4.99 -27.23
CA SER A 157 0.40 6.40 -26.82
C SER A 157 1.72 7.03 -27.24
N ASN A 158 2.79 6.24 -27.41
CA ASN A 158 4.10 6.73 -27.81
C ASN A 158 4.14 6.97 -29.34
N LYS A 159 4.48 8.19 -29.75
CA LYS A 159 4.51 8.58 -31.16
C LYS A 159 5.54 7.83 -31.99
N GLU A 160 6.74 7.57 -31.44
CA GLU A 160 7.78 6.81 -32.13
C GLU A 160 7.31 5.35 -32.32
N ALA A 161 6.63 4.79 -31.31
CA ALA A 161 6.05 3.45 -31.39
C ALA A 161 4.99 3.36 -32.48
N VAL A 162 4.09 4.35 -32.54
CA VAL A 162 3.08 4.44 -33.60
C VAL A 162 3.74 4.48 -34.98
N ILE A 163 4.73 5.36 -35.19
CA ILE A 163 5.41 5.51 -36.48
C ILE A 163 6.12 4.21 -36.90
N GLN A 164 6.87 3.60 -35.99
CA GLN A 164 7.58 2.34 -36.24
C GLN A 164 6.61 1.22 -36.64
N HIS A 165 5.54 1.03 -35.87
CA HIS A 165 4.59 -0.07 -36.12
C HIS A 165 3.77 0.15 -37.40
N ILE A 166 3.46 1.40 -37.77
CA ILE A 166 2.83 1.72 -39.06
C ILE A 166 3.79 1.42 -40.22
N ALA A 167 5.07 1.79 -40.10
CA ALA A 167 6.07 1.48 -41.12
C ALA A 167 6.24 -0.03 -41.31
N LEU A 168 6.28 -0.81 -40.21
CA LEU A 168 6.34 -2.26 -40.23
C LEU A 168 5.09 -2.88 -40.88
N LEU A 169 3.90 -2.35 -40.59
CA LEU A 169 2.63 -2.78 -41.22
C LEU A 169 2.67 -2.57 -42.73
N HIS A 170 3.14 -1.40 -43.19
CA HIS A 170 3.28 -1.14 -44.62
C HIS A 170 4.34 -2.04 -45.28
N HIS A 171 5.44 -2.31 -44.60
CA HIS A 171 6.45 -3.24 -45.10
C HIS A 171 5.85 -4.65 -45.24
N LEU A 172 5.14 -5.14 -44.21
CA LEU A 172 4.46 -6.43 -44.24
C LEU A 172 3.46 -6.53 -45.40
N ARG A 173 2.75 -5.45 -45.72
CA ARG A 173 1.84 -5.36 -46.88
C ARG A 173 2.55 -5.41 -48.23
N SER A 174 3.75 -4.85 -48.31
CA SER A 174 4.53 -4.79 -49.56
C SER A 174 5.28 -6.09 -49.88
N THR A 175 5.51 -6.95 -48.90
CA THR A 175 6.31 -8.15 -49.07
C THR A 175 5.51 -9.28 -49.71
N SER A 176 5.68 -9.46 -51.02
CA SER A 176 4.99 -10.46 -51.85
C SER A 176 5.20 -11.92 -51.42
N ASN A 177 6.29 -12.23 -50.71
CA ASN A 177 6.61 -13.58 -50.24
C ASN A 177 5.85 -14.02 -48.96
N LEU A 178 5.11 -13.10 -48.33
CA LEU A 178 4.27 -13.40 -47.14
C LEU A 178 2.80 -13.67 -47.51
N THR A 179 2.54 -13.98 -48.78
CA THR A 179 1.24 -14.36 -49.35
C THR A 179 0.82 -15.80 -49.05
N SER A 180 1.55 -16.50 -48.17
CA SER A 180 1.07 -17.74 -47.58
C SER A 180 -0.19 -17.47 -46.76
N ASP A 181 -1.15 -18.39 -46.78
CA ASP A 181 -2.36 -18.34 -45.94
C ASP A 181 -2.04 -18.15 -44.44
N MET A 182 -0.82 -18.45 -44.00
CA MET A 182 -0.40 -18.47 -42.60
C MET A 182 1.00 -17.86 -42.38
N ILE A 183 1.08 -16.85 -41.52
CA ILE A 183 2.35 -16.22 -41.09
C ILE A 183 2.89 -16.88 -39.82
N ASN A 184 4.18 -17.17 -39.80
CA ASN A 184 4.90 -17.66 -38.61
C ASN A 184 5.76 -16.53 -38.02
N ILE A 185 5.52 -16.17 -36.76
CA ILE A 185 6.26 -15.13 -36.04
C ILE A 185 6.93 -15.75 -34.81
N TYR A 186 8.18 -15.43 -34.58
CA TYR A 186 8.89 -15.78 -33.35
C TYR A 186 9.01 -14.54 -32.46
N THR A 187 8.73 -14.67 -31.17
CA THR A 187 8.70 -13.55 -30.21
C THR A 187 9.48 -13.91 -28.95
N ASP A 188 10.17 -12.94 -28.37
CA ASP A 188 10.92 -13.08 -27.11
C ASP A 188 10.93 -11.76 -26.31
N GLY A 189 11.08 -11.86 -24.99
CA GLY A 189 11.14 -10.76 -24.04
C GLY A 189 12.35 -10.84 -23.11
N SER A 190 13.19 -9.81 -23.11
CA SER A 190 14.35 -9.72 -22.23
C SER A 190 14.04 -8.91 -20.96
N LEU A 191 14.60 -9.31 -19.82
CA LEU A 191 14.61 -8.51 -18.59
C LEU A 191 16.04 -8.39 -18.07
N THR A 192 16.66 -7.23 -18.26
CA THR A 192 18.05 -6.96 -17.86
C THR A 192 18.08 -5.95 -16.71
N THR A 193 19.20 -5.94 -15.97
CA THR A 193 19.45 -4.95 -14.92
C THR A 193 20.60 -4.07 -15.37
N GLN A 194 20.35 -2.78 -15.53
CA GLN A 194 21.32 -1.81 -16.04
C GLN A 194 21.58 -0.74 -14.98
N PHE A 195 22.83 -0.31 -14.87
CA PHE A 195 23.18 0.80 -13.99
C PHE A 195 22.77 2.13 -14.65
N ASN A 196 21.88 2.87 -14.01
CA ASN A 196 21.44 4.17 -14.48
C ASN A 196 22.33 5.25 -13.83
N ALA A 197 23.22 5.85 -14.62
CA ALA A 197 24.16 6.87 -14.14
C ALA A 197 23.46 8.11 -13.58
N ASN A 198 22.32 8.52 -14.15
CA ASN A 198 21.57 9.71 -13.72
C ASN A 198 20.89 9.50 -12.37
N LEU A 199 20.41 8.28 -12.11
CA LEU A 199 19.74 7.92 -10.86
C LEU A 199 20.67 7.26 -9.84
N ASN A 200 21.95 7.07 -10.18
CA ASN A 200 22.95 6.34 -9.39
C ASN A 200 22.43 5.00 -8.82
N THR A 201 21.60 4.29 -9.58
CA THR A 201 20.89 3.08 -9.13
C THR A 201 20.72 2.06 -10.27
N PHE A 202 20.59 0.79 -9.91
CA PHE A 202 20.26 -0.26 -10.86
C PHE A 202 18.78 -0.22 -11.23
N THR A 203 18.50 -0.03 -12.52
CA THR A 203 17.15 -0.04 -13.09
C THR A 203 16.92 -1.31 -13.90
N LYS A 204 15.66 -1.75 -13.96
CA LYS A 204 15.27 -2.91 -14.76
C LYS A 204 14.85 -2.42 -16.14
N HIS A 205 15.48 -2.95 -17.18
CA HIS A 205 15.12 -2.71 -18.57
C HIS A 205 14.39 -3.95 -19.12
N MET A 206 13.33 -3.73 -19.91
CA MET A 206 12.59 -4.80 -20.57
C MET A 206 12.56 -4.57 -22.07
N GLY A 207 13.30 -5.38 -22.81
CA GLY A 207 13.29 -5.38 -24.27
C GLY A 207 12.28 -6.39 -24.81
N THR A 208 11.70 -6.07 -25.96
CA THR A 208 10.72 -6.91 -26.65
C THR A 208 11.19 -7.09 -28.08
N GLY A 209 11.24 -8.33 -28.56
CA GLY A 209 11.72 -8.63 -29.90
C GLY A 209 10.81 -9.62 -30.61
N TRP A 210 10.62 -9.42 -31.91
CA TRP A 210 10.00 -10.44 -32.75
C TRP A 210 10.56 -10.42 -34.16
N VAL A 211 10.53 -11.59 -34.80
CA VAL A 211 11.03 -11.79 -36.17
C VAL A 211 10.10 -12.66 -37.00
N ILE A 212 10.16 -12.43 -38.31
CA ILE A 212 9.53 -13.25 -39.35
C ILE A 212 10.65 -13.75 -40.27
N LEU A 213 10.70 -15.06 -40.46
CA LEU A 213 11.69 -15.71 -41.32
C LEU A 213 11.08 -16.14 -42.65
N ASN A 214 11.88 -16.18 -43.71
CA ASN A 214 11.51 -16.81 -44.98
C ASN A 214 11.75 -18.33 -44.95
N ASP A 215 11.43 -19.01 -46.05
CA ASP A 215 11.63 -20.47 -46.19
C ASP A 215 13.10 -20.90 -46.14
N LYS A 216 14.05 -19.96 -46.30
CA LYS A 216 15.50 -20.16 -46.16
C LYS A 216 16.01 -19.79 -44.77
N GLU A 217 15.09 -19.54 -43.83
CA GLU A 217 15.34 -19.07 -42.48
C GLU A 217 16.10 -17.73 -42.39
N GLU A 218 15.99 -16.87 -43.39
CA GLU A 218 16.53 -15.51 -43.37
C GLU A 218 15.47 -14.54 -42.81
N VAL A 219 15.91 -13.53 -42.06
CA VAL A 219 15.03 -12.53 -41.46
C VAL A 219 14.43 -11.65 -42.56
N ILE A 220 13.10 -11.70 -42.71
CA ILE A 220 12.35 -10.82 -43.60
C ILE A 220 12.04 -9.51 -42.87
N LEU A 221 11.56 -9.63 -41.64
CA LEU A 221 11.09 -8.52 -40.84
C LEU A 221 11.42 -8.77 -39.39
N GLU A 222 11.96 -7.76 -38.73
CA GLU A 222 12.20 -7.76 -37.29
C GLU A 222 11.73 -6.47 -36.66
N CYS A 223 11.35 -6.55 -35.40
CA CYS A 223 11.06 -5.37 -34.59
C CYS A 223 11.71 -5.53 -33.22
N SER A 224 12.55 -4.56 -32.90
CA SER A 224 13.02 -4.35 -31.54
C SER A 224 12.29 -3.15 -30.95
N SER A 225 11.84 -3.30 -29.71
CA SER A 225 11.15 -2.29 -28.91
C SER A 225 11.43 -2.53 -27.43
N SER A 226 11.01 -1.60 -26.59
CA SER A 226 11.02 -1.76 -25.14
C SER A 226 9.60 -1.64 -24.57
N ILE A 227 9.40 -2.20 -23.39
CA ILE A 227 8.19 -1.97 -22.60
C ILE A 227 8.59 -1.50 -21.20
N THR A 228 7.82 -0.61 -20.61
CA THR A 228 8.15 -0.01 -19.31
C THR A 228 7.08 -0.31 -18.26
N GLU A 229 7.41 0.09 -17.03
CA GLU A 229 6.61 -0.09 -15.81
C GLU A 229 6.42 -1.55 -15.39
N TRP A 230 6.23 -1.81 -14.09
CA TRP A 230 5.95 -3.15 -13.55
C TRP A 230 6.89 -4.28 -14.05
N PRO A 231 8.22 -4.15 -13.84
CA PRO A 231 9.21 -5.04 -14.46
C PRO A 231 8.96 -6.52 -14.13
N SER A 232 8.88 -7.34 -15.17
CA SER A 232 8.82 -8.82 -15.10
C SER A 232 9.12 -9.41 -16.47
N SER A 233 9.77 -10.57 -16.54
CA SER A 233 10.05 -11.23 -17.83
C SER A 233 8.75 -11.50 -18.61
N THR A 234 7.70 -12.00 -17.95
CA THR A 234 6.37 -12.19 -18.59
C THR A 234 5.79 -10.91 -19.19
N ARG A 235 6.09 -9.72 -18.64
CA ARG A 235 5.63 -8.46 -19.23
C ARG A 235 6.37 -8.13 -20.53
N ALA A 236 7.68 -8.37 -20.58
CA ALA A 236 8.46 -8.23 -21.81
C ALA A 236 7.93 -9.16 -22.92
N GLU A 237 7.69 -10.42 -22.57
CA GLU A 237 7.12 -11.44 -23.47
C GLU A 237 5.74 -11.04 -24.03
N LEU A 238 4.84 -10.59 -23.15
CA LEU A 238 3.53 -10.10 -23.55
C LEU A 238 3.64 -8.84 -24.44
N GLY A 239 4.62 -7.98 -24.16
CA GLY A 239 4.93 -6.81 -24.99
C GLY A 239 5.38 -7.21 -26.41
N ALA A 240 6.21 -8.24 -26.54
CA ALA A 240 6.65 -8.76 -27.84
C ALA A 240 5.48 -9.33 -28.65
N ILE A 241 4.60 -10.11 -28.00
CA ILE A 241 3.37 -10.62 -28.64
C ILE A 241 2.44 -9.48 -29.06
N LEU A 242 2.24 -8.46 -28.21
CA LEU A 242 1.43 -7.29 -28.54
C LEU A 242 2.00 -6.54 -29.75
N SER A 243 3.32 -6.30 -29.77
CA SER A 243 4.01 -5.64 -30.88
C SER A 243 3.81 -6.39 -32.20
N ALA A 244 3.96 -7.72 -32.18
CA ALA A 244 3.74 -8.55 -33.36
C ALA A 244 2.29 -8.44 -33.86
N ILE A 245 1.30 -8.52 -32.96
CA ILE A 245 -0.13 -8.46 -33.31
C ILE A 245 -0.54 -7.09 -33.89
N LEU A 246 0.08 -6.00 -33.45
CA LEU A 246 -0.19 -4.66 -33.98
C LEU A 246 0.11 -4.55 -35.47
N VAL A 247 1.16 -5.23 -35.93
CA VAL A 247 1.66 -5.19 -37.32
C VAL A 247 0.90 -6.14 -38.25
N LEU A 248 0.09 -7.04 -37.72
CA LEU A 248 -0.74 -7.96 -38.51
C LEU A 248 -1.91 -7.25 -39.20
N GLN A 249 -2.31 -7.77 -40.35
CA GLN A 249 -3.45 -7.29 -41.11
C GLN A 249 -4.76 -7.93 -40.64
N THR A 250 -5.88 -7.26 -40.90
CA THR A 250 -7.22 -7.79 -40.61
C THR A 250 -7.47 -9.12 -41.36
N ARG A 251 -8.04 -10.11 -40.65
CA ARG A 251 -8.35 -11.49 -41.10
C ARG A 251 -7.14 -12.37 -41.44
N GLN A 252 -5.96 -12.02 -40.96
CA GLN A 252 -4.76 -12.83 -41.17
C GLN A 252 -4.73 -14.05 -40.25
N ARG A 253 -4.22 -15.18 -40.77
CA ARG A 253 -3.94 -16.39 -39.97
C ARG A 253 -2.47 -16.37 -39.55
N VAL A 254 -2.23 -16.58 -38.26
CA VAL A 254 -0.90 -16.40 -37.69
C VAL A 254 -0.59 -17.47 -36.63
N ASN A 255 0.62 -18.00 -36.69
CA ASN A 255 1.24 -18.77 -35.62
C ASN A 255 2.29 -17.89 -34.94
N ILE A 256 2.15 -17.67 -33.64
CA ILE A 256 3.18 -17.03 -32.83
C ILE A 256 3.88 -18.08 -31.97
N PHE A 257 5.20 -18.14 -32.11
CA PHE A 257 6.10 -19.02 -31.38
C PHE A 257 6.81 -18.22 -30.29
N THR A 258 6.68 -18.65 -29.03
CA THR A 258 7.33 -18.05 -27.86
C THR A 258 7.79 -19.16 -26.91
N ASP A 259 8.87 -18.96 -26.18
CA ASP A 259 9.31 -19.88 -25.13
C ASP A 259 8.56 -19.66 -23.79
N SER A 260 7.84 -18.53 -23.68
CA SER A 260 7.14 -18.11 -22.46
C SER A 260 5.76 -18.73 -22.31
N GLN A 261 5.72 -19.88 -21.63
CA GLN A 261 4.45 -20.50 -21.24
C GLN A 261 3.59 -19.56 -20.38
N ALA A 262 4.21 -18.72 -19.54
CA ALA A 262 3.50 -17.78 -18.68
C ALA A 262 2.72 -16.73 -19.49
N ALA A 263 3.28 -16.26 -20.62
CA ALA A 263 2.58 -15.33 -21.52
C ALA A 263 1.39 -16.01 -22.21
N ILE A 264 1.60 -17.22 -22.74
CA ILE A 264 0.54 -18.05 -23.35
C ILE A 264 -0.61 -18.30 -22.36
N ASP A 265 -0.27 -18.76 -21.15
CA ASP A 265 -1.24 -19.07 -20.10
C ASP A 265 -2.02 -17.82 -19.69
N SER A 266 -1.36 -16.67 -19.59
CA SER A 266 -2.02 -15.39 -19.22
C SER A 266 -3.10 -14.99 -20.23
N ILE A 267 -2.82 -15.14 -21.53
CA ILE A 267 -3.76 -14.83 -22.61
C ILE A 267 -4.90 -15.86 -22.64
N ASN A 268 -4.56 -17.15 -22.68
CA ASN A 268 -5.53 -18.24 -22.81
C ASN A 268 -6.47 -18.33 -21.59
N HIS A 269 -5.92 -18.27 -20.38
CA HIS A 269 -6.71 -18.29 -19.15
C HIS A 269 -7.70 -17.12 -19.10
N THR A 270 -7.28 -15.94 -19.54
CA THR A 270 -8.17 -14.76 -19.58
C THR A 270 -9.27 -14.95 -20.60
N ARG A 271 -8.94 -15.37 -21.84
CA ARG A 271 -9.95 -15.69 -22.88
C ARG A 271 -10.99 -16.70 -22.41
N ILE A 272 -10.54 -17.82 -21.85
CA ILE A 272 -11.43 -18.88 -21.32
C ILE A 272 -12.34 -18.35 -20.20
N ASN A 273 -11.82 -17.51 -19.32
CA ASN A 273 -12.63 -16.97 -18.23
C ASN A 273 -13.67 -15.95 -18.71
N LEU A 274 -13.34 -15.17 -19.75
CA LEU A 274 -14.25 -14.21 -20.35
C LEU A 274 -15.39 -14.91 -21.11
N THR A 275 -15.13 -16.04 -21.77
CA THR A 275 -16.15 -16.83 -22.47
C THR A 275 -17.05 -17.62 -21.52
N ASN A 276 -16.51 -18.12 -20.40
CA ASN A 276 -17.25 -18.91 -19.41
C ASN A 276 -18.20 -18.08 -18.50
N GLY A 277 -18.52 -16.84 -18.86
CA GLY A 277 -19.49 -16.00 -18.13
C GLY A 277 -19.05 -15.59 -16.72
N LYS A 278 -17.76 -15.73 -16.37
CA LYS A 278 -17.26 -15.24 -15.08
C LYS A 278 -17.35 -13.72 -15.02
N ASN A 279 -17.46 -13.17 -13.81
CA ASN A 279 -17.47 -11.72 -13.61
C ASN A 279 -16.17 -11.11 -14.16
N ARG A 280 -16.28 -10.37 -15.27
CA ARG A 280 -15.15 -9.82 -16.04
C ARG A 280 -14.26 -8.91 -15.19
N ILE A 281 -14.87 -8.03 -14.39
CA ILE A 281 -14.15 -7.13 -13.48
C ILE A 281 -13.28 -7.94 -12.53
N ARG A 282 -13.83 -9.01 -11.92
CA ARG A 282 -13.07 -9.86 -10.99
C ARG A 282 -11.92 -10.60 -11.67
N VAL A 283 -12.06 -10.99 -12.94
CA VAL A 283 -10.97 -11.61 -13.71
C VAL A 283 -9.85 -10.60 -13.87
N TRP A 284 -10.15 -9.41 -14.38
CA TRP A 284 -9.17 -8.35 -14.63
C TRP A 284 -8.47 -7.86 -13.36
N CYS A 285 -9.20 -7.63 -12.26
CA CYS A 285 -8.60 -7.20 -10.99
C CYS A 285 -7.64 -8.23 -10.36
N LYS A 286 -7.68 -9.50 -10.80
CA LYS A 286 -6.80 -10.57 -10.31
C LYS A 286 -5.63 -10.86 -11.25
N SER A 287 -5.72 -10.42 -12.49
CA SER A 287 -4.70 -10.65 -13.50
C SER A 287 -3.55 -9.66 -13.36
N ASN A 288 -2.32 -10.13 -13.53
CA ASN A 288 -1.17 -9.26 -13.78
C ASN A 288 -1.12 -8.92 -15.27
N ASN A 289 -0.54 -7.77 -15.63
CA ASN A 289 -0.41 -7.34 -17.03
C ASN A 289 -1.76 -7.31 -17.78
N HIS A 290 -2.85 -6.99 -17.07
CA HIS A 290 -4.19 -6.94 -17.65
C HIS A 290 -4.31 -5.91 -18.75
N SER A 291 -3.53 -4.82 -18.73
CA SER A 291 -3.53 -3.81 -19.78
C SER A 291 -3.06 -4.39 -21.12
N ILE A 292 -1.96 -5.14 -21.10
CA ILE A 292 -1.37 -5.79 -22.28
C ILE A 292 -2.26 -6.92 -22.76
N VAL A 293 -2.69 -7.81 -21.85
CA VAL A 293 -3.55 -8.95 -22.20
C VAL A 293 -4.88 -8.50 -22.78
N SER A 294 -5.51 -7.47 -22.19
CA SER A 294 -6.74 -6.88 -22.74
C SER A 294 -6.51 -6.29 -24.13
N SER A 295 -5.39 -5.61 -24.36
CA SER A 295 -5.06 -5.04 -25.67
C SER A 295 -4.86 -6.14 -26.72
N ILE A 296 -4.15 -7.22 -26.37
CA ILE A 296 -3.97 -8.39 -27.25
C ILE A 296 -5.33 -9.01 -27.60
N ILE A 297 -6.19 -9.24 -26.62
CA ILE A 297 -7.51 -9.84 -26.85
C ILE A 297 -8.37 -8.93 -27.75
N ASN A 298 -8.46 -7.64 -27.40
CA ASN A 298 -9.23 -6.67 -28.17
C ASN A 298 -8.73 -6.53 -29.61
N LEU A 299 -7.40 -6.53 -29.83
CA LEU A 299 -6.83 -6.46 -31.18
C LEU A 299 -7.11 -7.71 -32.00
N VAL A 300 -6.99 -8.91 -31.41
CA VAL A 300 -7.30 -10.16 -32.11
C VAL A 300 -8.77 -10.20 -32.51
N ASP A 301 -9.66 -9.79 -31.62
CA ASP A 301 -11.10 -9.74 -31.89
C ASP A 301 -11.44 -8.66 -32.94
N SER A 302 -10.85 -7.46 -32.83
CA SER A 302 -11.11 -6.33 -33.73
C SER A 302 -10.52 -6.52 -35.13
N LYS A 303 -9.39 -7.22 -35.25
CA LYS A 303 -8.77 -7.59 -36.53
C LYS A 303 -9.28 -8.92 -37.06
N HIS A 304 -10.13 -9.65 -36.33
CA HIS A 304 -10.61 -10.99 -36.70
C HIS A 304 -9.47 -11.97 -37.04
N LEU A 305 -8.42 -12.00 -36.22
CA LEU A 305 -7.23 -12.85 -36.49
C LEU A 305 -7.49 -14.32 -36.12
N GLU A 306 -7.02 -15.24 -36.95
CA GLU A 306 -6.92 -16.66 -36.60
C GLU A 306 -5.55 -16.90 -35.95
N LEU A 307 -5.46 -16.65 -34.64
CA LEU A 307 -4.22 -16.72 -33.86
C LEU A 307 -4.02 -18.08 -33.19
N LYS A 308 -2.89 -18.73 -33.46
CA LYS A 308 -2.39 -19.89 -32.72
C LYS A 308 -1.10 -19.55 -31.98
N LEU A 309 -1.12 -19.68 -30.65
CA LEU A 309 0.07 -19.53 -29.80
C LEU A 309 0.72 -20.89 -29.57
N THR A 310 2.00 -21.05 -29.90
CA THR A 310 2.75 -22.30 -29.75
C THR A 310 3.97 -22.10 -28.88
N LYS A 311 4.12 -22.94 -27.84
CA LYS A 311 5.34 -22.94 -27.04
C LYS A 311 6.49 -23.59 -27.80
N VAL A 312 7.62 -22.90 -27.85
CA VAL A 312 8.91 -23.47 -28.25
C VAL A 312 9.80 -23.71 -27.02
N LYS A 313 10.83 -24.55 -27.16
CA LYS A 313 11.82 -24.72 -26.09
C LYS A 313 12.83 -23.58 -26.19
N GLY A 314 13.01 -22.83 -25.10
CA GLY A 314 14.07 -21.82 -25.02
C GLY A 314 15.45 -22.46 -25.17
N HIS A 315 16.36 -21.76 -25.86
CA HIS A 315 17.76 -22.16 -26.08
C HIS A 315 17.96 -23.55 -26.70
N SER A 316 17.04 -24.00 -27.57
CA SER A 316 17.10 -25.33 -28.18
C SER A 316 17.61 -25.33 -29.63
N GLY A 317 18.31 -24.30 -30.10
CA GLY A 317 18.81 -24.24 -31.48
C GLY A 317 17.77 -23.80 -32.52
N VAL A 318 16.58 -23.35 -32.11
CA VAL A 318 15.54 -22.89 -33.05
C VAL A 318 15.89 -21.49 -33.51
N LYS A 319 16.39 -21.36 -34.75
CA LYS A 319 16.93 -20.11 -35.30
C LYS A 319 16.00 -18.90 -35.14
N GLY A 320 14.70 -19.06 -35.38
CA GLY A 320 13.73 -17.96 -35.21
C GLY A 320 13.60 -17.48 -33.76
N ASN A 321 13.67 -18.38 -32.79
CA ASN A 321 13.62 -18.01 -31.38
C ASN A 321 14.93 -17.36 -30.92
N GLU A 322 16.07 -17.87 -31.38
CA GLU A 322 17.38 -17.28 -31.07
C GLU A 322 17.52 -15.87 -31.65
N GLU A 323 16.96 -15.66 -32.84
CA GLU A 323 16.94 -14.34 -33.45
C GLU A 323 15.97 -13.40 -32.73
N ALA A 324 14.79 -13.88 -32.28
CA ALA A 324 13.90 -13.10 -31.44
C ALA A 324 14.56 -12.69 -30.11
N ASP A 325 15.30 -13.61 -29.45
CA ASP A 325 16.09 -13.33 -28.25
C ASP A 325 17.15 -12.24 -28.50
N ARG A 326 17.88 -12.36 -29.62
CA ARG A 326 18.87 -11.36 -30.06
C ARG A 326 18.22 -9.98 -30.24
N VAL A 327 17.07 -9.93 -30.90
CA VAL A 327 16.31 -8.70 -31.16
C VAL A 327 15.74 -8.11 -29.86
N ALA A 328 15.29 -8.94 -28.92
CA ALA A 328 14.77 -8.52 -27.62
C ALA A 328 15.88 -8.00 -26.69
N LYS A 329 17.12 -8.47 -26.85
CA LYS A 329 18.30 -8.00 -26.12
C LYS A 329 19.02 -6.83 -26.79
N ASN A 330 18.56 -6.39 -27.96
CA ASN A 330 19.21 -5.33 -28.70
C ASN A 330 19.21 -4.01 -27.91
N ASP A 331 20.37 -3.56 -27.45
CA ASP A 331 20.54 -2.45 -26.51
C ASP A 331 20.86 -1.14 -27.27
N THR A 332 20.07 -0.84 -28.29
CA THR A 332 20.24 0.43 -29.02
C THR A 332 19.76 1.60 -28.15
N GLU A 333 20.55 2.67 -28.07
CA GLU A 333 20.30 3.83 -27.19
C GLU A 333 18.93 4.53 -27.39
N ARG A 334 18.21 4.19 -28.47
CA ARG A 334 16.87 4.70 -28.78
C ARG A 334 15.90 3.58 -29.16
N LEU A 335 15.72 2.61 -28.26
CA LEU A 335 14.60 1.68 -28.41
C LEU A 335 13.27 2.40 -28.25
N THR A 336 12.40 2.20 -29.24
CA THR A 336 11.03 2.66 -29.19
C THR A 336 10.26 1.99 -28.05
N CYS A 337 9.62 2.78 -27.18
CA CYS A 337 8.89 2.25 -26.03
C CYS A 337 7.40 2.05 -26.34
N ILE A 338 6.92 0.80 -26.23
CA ILE A 338 5.51 0.43 -26.31
C ILE A 338 4.82 0.92 -25.04
N THR A 339 3.90 1.87 -25.21
CA THR A 339 3.04 2.40 -24.13
C THR A 339 1.59 2.27 -24.57
N ILE A 340 0.80 1.52 -23.84
CA ILE A 340 -0.62 1.26 -24.16
C ILE A 340 -1.46 2.48 -23.79
N ASN A 341 -2.42 2.83 -24.63
CA ASN A 341 -3.40 3.88 -24.39
C ASN A 341 -4.53 3.37 -23.49
N ASP A 342 -4.88 4.14 -22.47
CA ASP A 342 -5.86 3.77 -21.44
C ASP A 342 -7.30 3.73 -21.95
N SER A 343 -7.59 4.36 -23.09
CA SER A 343 -8.95 4.49 -23.65
C SER A 343 -9.59 3.19 -24.17
N GLN A 344 -8.85 2.07 -24.26
CA GLN A 344 -9.28 0.86 -24.97
C GLN A 344 -9.85 -0.27 -24.09
N GLN A 345 -10.00 -0.08 -22.77
CA GLN A 345 -10.55 -1.14 -21.91
C GLN A 345 -12.07 -1.07 -21.83
N THR A 346 -12.73 -2.03 -22.49
CA THR A 346 -14.20 -2.15 -22.52
C THR A 346 -14.80 -2.70 -21.22
N ASP A 347 -14.03 -3.51 -20.47
CA ASP A 347 -14.53 -4.26 -19.31
C ASP A 347 -14.23 -3.59 -17.95
N LEU A 348 -13.16 -2.81 -17.83
CA LEU A 348 -12.81 -2.07 -16.61
C LEU A 348 -13.25 -0.61 -16.78
N LYS A 349 -14.24 -0.19 -15.99
CA LYS A 349 -14.77 1.19 -16.04
C LYS A 349 -13.79 2.24 -15.52
N TYR A 350 -12.82 1.82 -14.70
CA TYR A 350 -11.89 2.71 -14.02
C TYR A 350 -10.52 2.04 -13.97
N ASP A 351 -9.50 2.85 -14.26
CA ASP A 351 -8.11 2.50 -14.07
C ASP A 351 -7.58 3.06 -12.75
N ILE A 352 -6.73 2.29 -12.10
CA ILE A 352 -6.08 2.67 -10.84
C ILE A 352 -4.67 3.11 -11.18
N TYR A 353 -4.26 4.25 -10.64
CA TYR A 353 -2.91 4.78 -10.79
C TYR A 353 -2.23 4.91 -9.43
N TRP A 354 -0.93 4.62 -9.41
CA TRP A 354 -0.05 4.83 -8.28
C TRP A 354 1.18 5.59 -8.77
N ASP A 355 1.48 6.74 -8.16
CA ASP A 355 2.59 7.61 -8.58
C ASP A 355 2.56 7.96 -10.09
N GLY A 356 1.35 8.24 -10.61
CA GLY A 356 1.13 8.53 -12.02
C GLY A 356 1.22 7.33 -12.97
N LYS A 357 1.54 6.12 -12.48
CA LYS A 357 1.65 4.90 -13.27
C LYS A 357 0.44 4.01 -13.08
N ARG A 358 -0.09 3.44 -14.17
CA ARG A 358 -1.27 2.57 -14.11
C ARG A 358 -0.94 1.27 -13.41
N VAL A 359 -1.70 0.88 -12.40
CA VAL A 359 -1.50 -0.37 -11.66
C VAL A 359 -1.86 -1.56 -12.54
N ASP A 360 -0.84 -2.25 -13.07
CA ASP A 360 -1.02 -3.39 -13.99
C ASP A 360 -0.64 -4.73 -13.33
N ARG A 361 -1.11 -4.90 -12.09
CA ARG A 361 -0.88 -6.06 -11.24
C ARG A 361 -2.18 -6.48 -10.57
N HIS A 362 -2.18 -7.63 -9.92
CA HIS A 362 -3.29 -8.05 -9.08
C HIS A 362 -3.65 -6.94 -8.05
N ILE A 363 -4.75 -6.24 -8.29
CA ILE A 363 -5.11 -4.98 -7.63
C ILE A 363 -5.22 -5.14 -6.12
N ARG A 364 -5.89 -6.20 -5.64
CA ARG A 364 -6.04 -6.42 -4.19
C ARG A 364 -4.69 -6.63 -3.50
N LYS A 365 -3.85 -7.54 -4.01
CA LYS A 365 -2.51 -7.77 -3.47
C LYS A 365 -1.64 -6.50 -3.51
N PHE A 366 -1.79 -5.69 -4.55
CA PHE A 366 -1.10 -4.41 -4.64
C PHE A 366 -1.51 -3.45 -3.51
N ILE A 367 -2.83 -3.32 -3.26
CA ILE A 367 -3.36 -2.50 -2.16
C ILE A 367 -2.95 -3.07 -0.80
N ASP A 368 -3.06 -4.40 -0.61
CA ASP A 368 -2.66 -5.08 0.62
C ASP A 368 -1.19 -4.79 0.93
N ASN A 369 -0.29 -4.92 -0.06
CA ASN A 369 1.12 -4.59 0.10
C ASN A 369 1.36 -3.13 0.48
N ILE A 370 0.65 -2.17 -0.12
CA ILE A 370 0.79 -0.74 0.24
C ILE A 370 0.36 -0.52 1.70
N CYS A 371 -0.78 -1.09 2.09
CA CYS A 371 -1.29 -0.97 3.45
C CYS A 371 -0.34 -1.61 4.46
N GLU A 372 0.16 -2.82 4.17
CA GLU A 372 1.15 -3.52 4.99
C GLU A 372 2.42 -2.68 5.15
N SER A 373 3.03 -2.19 4.05
CA SER A 373 4.21 -1.35 4.13
C SER A 373 3.99 -0.04 4.90
N THR A 374 2.79 0.55 4.78
CA THR A 374 2.44 1.77 5.55
C THR A 374 2.35 1.48 7.05
N LEU A 375 1.75 0.33 7.41
CA LEU A 375 1.64 -0.10 8.81
C LEU A 375 3.02 -0.47 9.39
N GLU A 376 3.84 -1.19 8.63
CA GLU A 376 5.22 -1.54 9.01
C GLU A 376 6.06 -0.29 9.24
N ALA A 377 5.97 0.71 8.34
CA ALA A 377 6.64 1.99 8.51
C ALA A 377 6.13 2.74 9.76
N ALA A 378 4.81 2.86 9.93
CA ALA A 378 4.25 3.53 11.11
C ALA A 378 4.69 2.86 12.43
N TRP A 379 4.78 1.53 12.43
CA TRP A 379 5.24 0.77 13.59
C TRP A 379 6.74 0.96 13.87
N SER A 380 7.59 0.91 12.83
CA SER A 380 9.05 1.08 12.98
C SER A 380 9.43 2.49 13.44
N PHE A 381 8.65 3.52 13.09
CA PHE A 381 8.83 4.90 13.55
C PHE A 381 8.20 5.21 14.91
N ASN A 382 7.55 4.25 15.57
CA ASN A 382 7.01 4.45 16.92
C ASN A 382 8.14 4.80 17.92
N ARG A 383 7.85 5.61 18.94
CA ARG A 383 8.81 6.07 19.97
C ARG A 383 9.65 4.93 20.57
N ALA A 384 9.05 3.76 20.78
CA ALA A 384 9.74 2.60 21.34
C ALA A 384 10.74 1.92 20.38
N HIS A 385 10.49 2.05 19.07
CA HIS A 385 11.15 1.27 18.01
C HIS A 385 12.10 2.11 17.16
N ARG A 386 11.85 3.42 17.07
CA ARG A 386 12.56 4.33 16.17
C ARG A 386 14.08 4.23 16.28
N THR A 387 14.64 4.22 17.49
CA THR A 387 16.09 4.11 17.69
C THR A 387 16.63 2.73 17.29
N THR A 388 15.86 1.68 17.53
CA THR A 388 16.25 0.31 17.17
C THR A 388 16.27 0.15 15.64
N PHE A 389 15.23 0.56 14.92
CA PHE A 389 15.17 0.38 13.47
C PHE A 389 15.90 1.45 12.65
N GLN A 390 16.19 2.63 13.20
CA GLN A 390 17.06 3.61 12.53
C GLN A 390 18.50 3.08 12.40
N ASP A 391 19.01 2.41 13.43
CA ASP A 391 20.43 2.02 13.49
C ASP A 391 20.70 0.52 13.24
N THR A 392 19.68 -0.36 13.33
CA THR A 392 19.89 -1.83 13.32
C THR A 392 18.95 -2.65 12.41
N THR A 393 18.29 -2.07 11.41
CA THR A 393 17.43 -2.83 10.45
C THR A 393 18.15 -4.00 9.76
N CYS A 394 19.46 -3.92 9.55
CA CYS A 394 20.25 -5.01 8.98
C CYS A 394 20.59 -6.14 9.98
N VAL A 395 20.39 -5.92 11.28
CA VAL A 395 20.82 -6.81 12.39
C VAL A 395 19.67 -7.65 12.96
N ILE A 396 18.41 -7.32 12.67
CA ILE A 396 17.23 -8.00 13.24
C ILE A 396 16.61 -8.99 12.24
N GLU A 397 16.22 -10.17 12.74
CA GLU A 397 15.35 -11.11 12.02
C GLU A 397 13.93 -11.05 12.57
N GLU A 398 13.08 -10.24 11.93
CA GLU A 398 11.71 -9.98 12.35
C GLU A 398 10.80 -11.21 12.26
N LYS A 399 11.11 -12.16 11.36
CA LYS A 399 10.32 -13.40 11.22
C LYS A 399 10.18 -14.14 12.55
N VAL A 400 11.25 -14.14 13.37
CA VAL A 400 11.26 -14.80 14.69
C VAL A 400 10.28 -14.13 15.64
N THR A 401 10.28 -12.80 15.69
CA THR A 401 9.36 -11.99 16.52
C THR A 401 7.91 -12.26 16.12
N TRP A 402 7.60 -12.25 14.81
CA TRP A 402 6.24 -12.51 14.34
C TRP A 402 5.81 -13.98 14.55
N ALA A 403 6.72 -14.93 14.44
CA ALA A 403 6.45 -16.34 14.76
C ALA A 403 6.11 -16.52 16.25
N LEU A 404 6.82 -15.82 17.14
CA LEU A 404 6.53 -15.79 18.58
C LEU A 404 5.13 -15.25 18.87
N PHE A 405 4.73 -14.13 18.25
CA PHE A 405 3.37 -13.60 18.40
C PHE A 405 2.33 -14.54 17.80
N LYS A 406 2.58 -15.11 16.62
CA LYS A 406 1.65 -16.04 15.95
C LYS A 406 1.36 -17.30 16.77
N LYS A 407 2.35 -17.81 17.51
CA LYS A 407 2.16 -18.92 18.45
C LYS A 407 1.15 -18.59 19.56
N ASN A 408 1.06 -17.31 19.95
CA ASN A 408 0.19 -16.84 21.02
C ASN A 408 -1.17 -16.31 20.53
N THR A 409 -1.35 -16.08 19.23
CA THR A 409 -2.62 -15.60 18.64
C THR A 409 -3.51 -16.70 18.08
N GLY A 410 -3.04 -17.96 18.05
CA GLY A 410 -3.85 -19.11 17.62
C GLY A 410 -5.10 -19.31 18.51
N LEU A 411 -6.28 -19.13 17.92
CA LEU A 411 -7.61 -19.35 18.49
C LEU A 411 -7.90 -18.51 19.77
N ASN A 412 -8.23 -17.22 19.56
CA ASN A 412 -8.97 -16.35 20.48
C ASN A 412 -8.46 -16.15 21.93
N CYS A 413 -7.17 -16.34 22.24
CA CYS A 413 -6.66 -16.19 23.62
C CYS A 413 -7.56 -16.91 24.65
N THR A 414 -7.80 -18.20 24.43
CA THR A 414 -8.80 -19.00 25.17
C THR A 414 -8.48 -19.23 26.65
N THR A 415 -7.27 -18.88 27.11
CA THR A 415 -6.84 -19.06 28.51
C THR A 415 -6.12 -17.83 29.03
N SER A 416 -6.21 -17.59 30.35
CA SER A 416 -5.47 -16.53 31.04
C SER A 416 -3.95 -16.66 30.81
N THR A 417 -3.41 -17.87 30.84
CA THR A 417 -1.98 -18.13 30.63
C THR A 417 -1.49 -17.70 29.24
N ILE A 418 -2.26 -17.97 28.19
CA ILE A 418 -1.91 -17.55 26.81
C ILE A 418 -1.99 -16.02 26.70
N ASN A 419 -3.04 -15.41 27.26
CA ASN A 419 -3.19 -13.97 27.30
C ASN A 419 -2.04 -13.29 28.06
N ASP A 420 -1.66 -13.80 29.23
CA ASP A 420 -0.56 -13.25 30.02
C ASP A 420 0.77 -13.36 29.28
N ARG A 421 1.01 -14.47 28.57
CA ARG A 421 2.20 -14.63 27.72
C ARG A 421 2.17 -13.63 26.55
N PHE A 422 1.04 -13.46 25.88
CA PHE A 422 0.89 -12.49 24.79
C PHE A 422 1.16 -11.06 25.28
N ILE A 423 0.52 -10.64 26.37
CA ILE A 423 0.70 -9.32 26.97
C ILE A 423 2.14 -9.12 27.45
N LYS A 424 2.79 -10.15 27.97
CA LYS A 424 4.20 -10.12 28.37
C LYS A 424 5.10 -9.75 27.18
N HIS A 425 4.99 -10.47 26.06
CA HIS A 425 5.78 -10.18 24.87
C HIS A 425 5.41 -8.83 24.26
N LEU A 426 4.13 -8.47 24.23
CA LEU A 426 3.68 -7.17 23.75
C LEU A 426 4.30 -6.00 24.55
N LYS A 427 4.35 -6.13 25.88
CA LYS A 427 4.96 -5.11 26.75
C LYS A 427 6.45 -4.99 26.53
N LEU A 428 7.15 -6.13 26.43
CA LEU A 428 8.59 -6.17 26.16
C LEU A 428 8.94 -5.49 24.83
N THR A 429 8.24 -5.84 23.76
CA THR A 429 8.50 -5.27 22.43
C THR A 429 8.27 -3.77 22.42
N ASN A 430 7.33 -3.23 23.20
CA ASN A 430 7.02 -1.79 23.18
C ASN A 430 7.65 -0.99 24.33
N ASN A 431 8.63 -1.54 25.08
CA ASN A 431 9.23 -0.91 26.26
C ASN A 431 8.16 -0.43 27.28
N LEU A 432 7.18 -1.29 27.57
CA LEU A 432 6.04 -1.00 28.46
C LEU A 432 6.12 -1.76 29.78
N LEU A 433 7.28 -2.32 30.13
CA LEU A 433 7.48 -2.88 31.46
C LEU A 433 7.38 -1.75 32.50
N PRO A 434 6.76 -1.98 33.67
CA PRO A 434 6.67 -0.96 34.73
C PRO A 434 8.02 -0.75 35.43
N THR A 435 8.99 -0.19 34.71
CA THR A 435 10.25 0.37 35.23
C THR A 435 9.96 1.56 36.15
N LEU A 436 10.87 1.91 37.06
CA LEU A 436 10.63 3.05 37.96
C LEU A 436 10.42 4.35 37.17
N GLU A 437 11.10 4.55 36.04
CA GLU A 437 10.86 5.71 35.18
C GLU A 437 9.42 5.76 34.64
N ILE A 438 8.88 4.63 34.17
CA ILE A 438 7.47 4.55 33.73
C ILE A 438 6.51 4.74 34.92
N MET A 439 6.88 4.30 36.12
CA MET A 439 6.08 4.51 37.32
C MET A 439 6.06 5.99 37.74
N LYS A 440 7.21 6.69 37.65
CA LYS A 440 7.34 8.13 37.87
C LYS A 440 6.52 8.93 36.86
N GLU A 441 6.57 8.59 35.58
CA GLU A 441 5.74 9.22 34.55
C GLU A 441 4.23 9.13 34.88
N ARG A 442 3.80 8.06 35.57
CA ARG A 442 2.40 7.85 35.94
C ARG A 442 2.03 8.49 37.28
N ARG A 443 2.91 8.42 38.28
CA ARG A 443 2.65 8.78 39.68
C ARG A 443 3.89 9.34 40.38
N TYR A 444 4.46 10.42 39.82
CA TYR A 444 5.62 11.08 40.42
C TYR A 444 5.37 11.55 41.86
N ASP A 445 4.12 11.88 42.21
CA ASP A 445 3.69 12.19 43.59
C ASP A 445 3.97 11.06 44.59
N LEU A 446 3.95 9.80 44.14
CA LEU A 446 4.23 8.62 44.97
C LEU A 446 5.68 8.16 44.91
N TYR A 447 6.27 8.18 43.71
CA TYR A 447 7.59 7.60 43.47
C TYR A 447 8.73 8.61 43.61
N GLY A 448 8.48 9.90 43.39
CA GLY A 448 9.49 10.96 43.41
C GLY A 448 10.72 10.61 42.57
N ASP A 449 11.90 11.01 43.03
CA ASP A 449 13.18 10.71 42.37
C ASP A 449 13.78 9.36 42.75
N VAL A 450 12.94 8.37 43.08
CA VAL A 450 13.41 7.03 43.46
C VAL A 450 14.39 6.46 42.41
N LYS A 451 15.59 6.13 42.87
CA LYS A 451 16.61 5.46 42.05
C LYS A 451 16.37 3.96 42.02
N CYS A 452 17.02 3.27 41.08
CA CYS A 452 17.01 1.83 40.94
C CYS A 452 17.14 1.14 42.30
N ARG A 453 16.28 0.17 42.60
CA ARG A 453 16.32 -0.50 43.91
C ARG A 453 17.42 -1.55 44.05
N MET A 454 18.18 -1.78 42.98
CA MET A 454 19.34 -2.67 42.98
C MET A 454 20.62 -1.87 43.25
N CYS A 455 20.98 -0.90 42.39
CA CYS A 455 22.21 -0.12 42.56
C CYS A 455 22.06 1.14 43.41
N LEU A 456 20.84 1.64 43.61
CA LEU A 456 20.52 2.85 44.39
C LEU A 456 21.06 4.17 43.83
N GLU A 457 21.77 4.14 42.70
CA GLU A 457 22.47 5.30 42.14
C GLU A 457 21.74 5.88 40.91
N GLU A 458 21.45 5.04 39.92
CA GLU A 458 20.91 5.47 38.63
C GLU A 458 19.38 5.40 38.55
N ASN A 459 18.80 6.08 37.57
CA ASN A 459 17.39 5.94 37.24
C ASN A 459 17.13 4.59 36.56
N GLU A 460 16.08 3.87 36.96
CA GLU A 460 15.78 2.55 36.41
C GLU A 460 14.81 2.68 35.23
N ASP A 461 15.36 2.64 34.02
CA ASP A 461 14.63 2.44 32.77
C ASP A 461 14.94 1.09 32.10
N ASP A 462 14.38 0.86 30.91
CA ASP A 462 14.51 -0.41 30.19
C ASP A 462 15.97 -0.74 29.84
N ASP A 463 16.79 0.26 29.50
CA ASP A 463 18.21 0.05 29.19
C ASP A 463 19.01 -0.14 30.49
N HIS A 464 18.75 0.63 31.55
CA HIS A 464 19.44 0.46 32.84
C HIS A 464 19.27 -0.96 33.41
N ILE A 465 18.11 -1.62 33.22
CA ILE A 465 17.94 -3.03 33.65
C ILE A 465 18.98 -3.97 33.02
N ILE A 466 19.45 -3.64 31.82
CA ILE A 466 20.47 -4.40 31.10
C ILE A 466 21.84 -4.10 31.67
N TYR A 467 22.20 -2.82 31.82
CA TYR A 467 23.56 -2.40 32.17
C TYR A 467 23.82 -2.28 33.68
N CYS A 468 22.78 -2.40 34.52
CA CYS A 468 22.91 -2.32 35.98
C CYS A 468 23.93 -3.33 36.49
N GLN A 469 25.02 -2.85 37.08
CA GLN A 469 26.14 -3.69 37.54
C GLN A 469 25.69 -4.76 38.55
N GLN A 470 24.73 -4.42 39.42
CA GLN A 470 24.14 -5.33 40.42
C GLN A 470 23.31 -6.48 39.80
N LEU A 471 23.01 -6.42 38.50
CA LEU A 471 22.32 -7.47 37.76
C LEU A 471 23.27 -8.31 36.89
N ARG A 472 24.56 -7.99 36.83
CA ARG A 472 25.54 -8.67 35.95
C ARG A 472 25.57 -10.19 36.18
N ASP A 473 25.70 -10.64 37.42
CA ASP A 473 25.74 -12.08 37.74
C ASP A 473 24.40 -12.76 37.42
N LYS A 474 23.28 -12.04 37.62
CA LYS A 474 21.96 -12.56 37.27
C LYS A 474 21.79 -12.71 35.76
N TRP A 475 22.36 -11.82 34.96
CA TRP A 475 22.40 -11.95 33.50
C TRP A 475 23.22 -13.15 33.04
N LEU A 476 24.35 -13.43 33.68
CA LEU A 476 25.14 -14.65 33.42
C LEU A 476 24.33 -15.92 33.75
N VAL A 477 23.57 -15.91 34.85
CA VAL A 477 22.65 -17.01 35.20
C VAL A 477 21.54 -17.17 34.15
N VAL A 478 20.95 -16.06 33.66
CA VAL A 478 19.95 -16.09 32.58
C VAL A 478 20.53 -16.73 31.31
N ALA A 479 21.73 -16.33 30.89
CA ALA A 479 22.38 -16.89 29.71
C ALA A 479 22.68 -18.39 29.88
N ASN A 480 23.24 -18.80 31.02
CA ASN A 480 23.56 -20.20 31.29
C ASN A 480 22.32 -21.09 31.35
N ASN A 481 21.26 -20.64 32.02
CA ASN A 481 19.99 -21.36 32.07
C ASN A 481 19.33 -21.44 30.68
N THR A 482 19.40 -20.37 29.90
CA THR A 482 18.88 -20.34 28.52
C THR A 482 19.61 -21.36 27.66
N ARG A 483 20.96 -21.39 27.70
CA ARG A 483 21.77 -22.38 26.99
C ARG A 483 21.41 -23.81 27.39
N TYR A 484 21.35 -24.09 28.68
CA TYR A 484 21.03 -25.43 29.19
C TYR A 484 19.64 -25.89 28.75
N LYS A 485 18.61 -25.04 28.88
CA LYS A 485 17.25 -25.37 28.44
C LYS A 485 17.13 -25.50 26.93
N CYS A 486 17.85 -24.68 26.17
CA CYS A 486 17.94 -24.79 24.72
C CYS A 486 18.60 -26.13 24.31
N ASP A 487 19.66 -26.56 25.01
CA ASP A 487 20.29 -27.87 24.78
C ASP A 487 19.29 -29.03 24.98
N GLN A 488 18.47 -28.98 26.04
CA GLN A 488 17.42 -29.99 26.25
C GLN A 488 16.37 -29.97 25.14
N MET A 489 15.85 -28.78 24.81
CA MET A 489 14.89 -28.60 23.73
C MET A 489 15.43 -29.08 22.37
N LEU A 490 16.70 -28.82 22.06
CA LEU A 490 17.34 -29.29 20.82
C LEU A 490 17.43 -30.82 20.81
N LYS A 491 17.80 -31.46 21.92
CA LYS A 491 17.83 -32.92 22.04
C LYS A 491 16.45 -33.54 21.85
N ASP A 492 15.40 -32.93 22.42
CA ASP A 492 14.02 -33.37 22.26
C ASP A 492 13.56 -33.28 20.80
N LEU A 493 13.87 -32.17 20.11
CA LEU A 493 13.54 -31.97 18.70
C LEU A 493 14.28 -32.96 17.79
N LEU A 494 15.54 -33.28 18.09
CA LEU A 494 16.35 -34.25 17.34
C LEU A 494 15.88 -35.69 17.57
N SER A 495 15.34 -36.00 18.75
CA SER A 495 14.78 -37.32 19.08
C SER A 495 13.43 -37.56 18.40
N GLN A 496 12.75 -36.50 17.96
CA GLN A 496 11.51 -36.59 17.20
C GLN A 496 11.80 -36.46 15.70
N GLU A 497 12.16 -37.57 15.04
CA GLU A 497 12.54 -37.64 13.61
C GLU A 497 11.55 -36.96 12.64
N LYS A 498 10.29 -36.79 13.05
CA LYS A 498 9.24 -36.09 12.28
C LYS A 498 9.47 -34.58 12.16
N TYR A 499 10.20 -33.96 13.09
CA TYR A 499 10.33 -32.50 13.17
C TYR A 499 11.67 -31.98 12.66
N LEU A 500 12.76 -32.73 12.86
CA LEU A 500 14.10 -32.31 12.46
C LEU A 500 14.97 -33.54 12.14
N GLN A 501 15.44 -33.64 10.90
CA GLN A 501 16.40 -34.65 10.47
C GLN A 501 17.70 -33.95 10.08
N LEU A 502 18.75 -34.15 10.88
CA LEU A 502 20.09 -33.63 10.63
C LEU A 502 21.09 -34.79 10.64
N ASN A 503 22.15 -34.67 9.85
CA ASN A 503 23.28 -35.59 9.97
C ASN A 503 24.05 -35.33 11.27
N GLN A 504 24.99 -36.22 11.59
CA GLN A 504 25.76 -36.16 12.84
C GLN A 504 26.60 -34.87 12.94
N GLU A 505 27.19 -34.41 11.83
CA GLU A 505 28.00 -33.18 11.80
C GLU A 505 27.14 -31.94 12.06
N ASP A 506 26.05 -31.76 11.32
CA ASP A 506 25.10 -30.64 11.47
C ASP A 506 24.52 -30.62 12.90
N THR A 507 24.30 -31.79 13.51
CA THR A 507 23.87 -31.91 14.91
C THR A 507 24.92 -31.39 15.89
N GLN A 508 26.19 -31.76 15.70
CA GLN A 508 27.30 -31.28 16.53
C GLN A 508 27.51 -29.77 16.36
N GLN A 509 27.42 -29.26 15.13
CA GLN A 509 27.50 -27.83 14.83
C GLN A 509 26.37 -27.05 15.51
N LEU A 510 25.14 -27.57 15.52
CA LEU A 510 24.01 -26.92 16.18
C LEU A 510 24.18 -26.82 17.70
N LEU A 511 24.67 -27.88 18.34
CA LEU A 511 24.95 -27.88 19.78
C LEU A 511 26.14 -26.95 20.13
N LEU A 512 27.18 -26.94 19.30
CA LEU A 512 28.31 -26.04 19.46
C LEU A 512 27.88 -24.58 19.30
N TRP A 513 27.02 -24.30 18.33
CA TRP A 513 26.41 -23.00 18.12
C TRP A 513 25.66 -22.51 19.36
N ASN A 514 24.81 -23.36 19.96
CA ASN A 514 24.07 -22.99 21.19
C ASN A 514 25.03 -22.71 22.36
N ARG A 515 26.14 -23.46 22.46
CA ARG A 515 27.18 -23.19 23.46
C ARG A 515 27.90 -21.86 23.26
N LYS A 516 28.04 -21.40 22.02
CA LYS A 516 28.73 -20.15 21.67
C LYS A 516 27.79 -18.94 21.56
N PHE A 517 26.47 -19.12 21.69
CA PHE A 517 25.49 -18.06 21.43
C PHE A 517 25.70 -16.77 22.24
N PHE A 518 25.99 -16.90 23.54
CA PHE A 518 26.26 -15.76 24.45
C PHE A 518 27.76 -15.50 24.68
N VAL A 519 28.63 -16.04 23.83
CA VAL A 519 30.08 -15.76 23.90
C VAL A 519 30.37 -14.48 23.13
N HIS A 520 31.13 -13.55 23.72
CA HIS A 520 31.58 -12.34 23.03
C HIS A 520 32.57 -12.74 21.93
N THR A 521 32.26 -12.40 20.66
CA THR A 521 33.06 -12.77 19.49
C THR A 521 34.13 -11.75 19.12
N THR A 522 34.12 -10.56 19.71
CA THR A 522 35.09 -9.48 19.52
C THR A 522 35.44 -8.81 20.85
N ASP A 523 36.72 -8.46 21.04
CA ASP A 523 37.27 -7.79 22.24
C ASP A 523 36.83 -6.32 22.44
N SER A 524 35.90 -5.80 21.64
CA SER A 524 35.43 -4.42 21.74
C SER A 524 34.11 -4.29 22.51
N ASN A 525 34.21 -3.58 23.64
CA ASN A 525 33.18 -3.04 24.53
C ASN A 525 32.44 -4.04 25.45
N GLN A 526 33.09 -4.33 26.59
CA GLN A 526 32.57 -5.04 27.78
C GLN A 526 31.41 -4.32 28.52
N GLU A 527 30.59 -3.54 27.83
CA GLU A 527 29.51 -2.77 28.48
C GLU A 527 28.28 -3.65 28.78
N LEU A 528 27.92 -4.56 27.86
CA LEU A 528 26.78 -5.45 28.03
C LEU A 528 27.13 -6.67 28.89
N PRO A 529 26.31 -7.05 29.90
CA PRO A 529 26.56 -8.25 30.70
C PRO A 529 26.57 -9.57 29.90
N ILE A 530 25.78 -9.64 28.82
CA ILE A 530 25.78 -10.75 27.86
C ILE A 530 25.49 -10.20 26.44
N PRO A 531 26.01 -10.82 25.37
CA PRO A 531 25.72 -10.41 24.00
C PRO A 531 24.22 -10.46 23.68
N HIS A 532 23.76 -9.55 22.83
CA HIS A 532 22.39 -9.51 22.28
C HIS A 532 21.24 -9.31 23.29
N ALA A 533 21.51 -9.15 24.59
CA ALA A 533 20.47 -8.98 25.61
C ALA A 533 19.46 -7.87 25.25
N GLN A 534 19.95 -6.72 24.79
CA GLN A 534 19.13 -5.58 24.41
C GLN A 534 18.12 -5.88 23.29
N LEU A 535 18.51 -6.70 22.31
CA LEU A 535 17.61 -7.14 21.24
C LEU A 535 16.63 -8.19 21.77
N MET A 536 17.14 -9.21 22.45
CA MET A 536 16.33 -10.36 22.86
C MET A 536 15.28 -10.02 23.92
N ILE A 537 15.57 -9.10 24.85
CA ILE A 537 14.57 -8.60 25.80
C ILE A 537 13.40 -7.96 25.06
N LYS A 538 13.64 -7.23 23.96
CA LYS A 538 12.61 -6.60 23.13
C LYS A 538 11.92 -7.57 22.17
N ASN A 539 12.18 -8.88 22.32
CA ASN A 539 11.75 -9.98 21.43
C ASN A 539 12.36 -9.92 20.02
N PHE A 540 13.49 -9.25 19.82
CA PHE A 540 14.20 -9.22 18.56
C PHE A 540 15.32 -10.26 18.54
N PHE A 541 15.41 -11.01 17.44
CA PHE A 541 16.43 -12.04 17.28
C PHE A 541 17.58 -11.55 16.37
N PRO A 542 18.85 -11.78 16.72
CA PRO A 542 19.98 -11.36 15.89
C PRO A 542 20.00 -12.11 14.55
N LYS A 543 20.03 -11.37 13.45
CA LYS A 543 19.96 -11.88 12.07
C LYS A 543 21.16 -12.74 11.69
N GLU A 544 22.34 -12.37 12.16
CA GLU A 544 23.56 -13.17 11.97
C GLU A 544 23.39 -14.56 12.58
N LYS A 545 22.93 -14.61 13.84
CA LYS A 545 22.66 -15.86 14.56
C LYS A 545 21.55 -16.69 13.91
N TYR A 546 20.54 -16.04 13.33
CA TYR A 546 19.52 -16.74 12.55
C TYR A 546 20.11 -17.39 11.28
N ARG A 547 20.99 -16.66 10.56
CA ARG A 547 21.66 -17.16 9.35
C ARG A 547 22.57 -18.35 9.65
N GLU A 548 23.34 -18.30 10.74
CA GLU A 548 24.19 -19.41 11.20
C GLU A 548 23.36 -20.70 11.37
N ILE A 549 22.21 -20.64 12.07
CA ILE A 549 21.33 -21.81 12.21
C ILE A 549 20.75 -22.23 10.86
N LYS A 550 20.34 -21.29 10.02
CA LYS A 550 19.76 -21.60 8.70
C LYS A 550 20.73 -22.40 7.83
N LEU A 551 22.03 -22.12 7.92
CA LEU A 551 23.08 -22.86 7.21
C LEU A 551 23.25 -24.29 7.74
N ILE A 552 23.14 -24.48 9.05
CA ILE A 552 23.26 -25.80 9.69
C ILE A 552 22.00 -26.64 9.42
N VAL A 553 20.82 -26.06 9.67
CA VAL A 553 19.53 -26.77 9.65
C VAL A 553 18.97 -26.95 8.24
N LYS A 554 19.36 -26.07 7.29
CA LYS A 554 18.97 -26.12 5.86
C LYS A 554 17.44 -26.09 5.63
N SER A 555 16.68 -25.72 6.65
CA SER A 555 15.22 -25.62 6.61
C SER A 555 14.74 -24.35 7.30
N GLU A 556 14.05 -23.49 6.55
CA GLU A 556 13.53 -22.22 7.08
C GLU A 556 12.50 -22.44 8.18
N LYS A 557 11.61 -23.43 8.02
CA LYS A 557 10.58 -23.74 9.01
C LYS A 557 11.18 -24.22 10.34
N ALA A 558 12.18 -25.11 10.27
CA ALA A 558 12.84 -25.63 11.47
C ALA A 558 13.70 -24.55 12.15
N THR A 559 14.44 -23.76 11.37
CA THR A 559 15.21 -22.60 11.87
C THR A 559 14.31 -21.62 12.62
N LEU A 560 13.16 -21.27 12.04
CA LEU A 560 12.19 -20.37 12.65
C LEU A 560 11.63 -20.95 13.96
N THR A 561 11.39 -22.26 14.00
CA THR A 561 10.89 -22.95 15.21
C THR A 561 11.91 -22.91 16.34
N ILE A 562 13.17 -23.29 16.05
CA ILE A 562 14.26 -23.33 17.04
C ILE A 562 14.52 -21.92 17.61
N THR A 563 14.68 -20.92 16.74
CA THR A 563 14.95 -19.53 17.15
C THR A 563 13.80 -18.91 17.95
N THR A 564 12.55 -19.20 17.59
CA THR A 564 11.37 -18.75 18.34
C THR A 564 11.34 -19.35 19.75
N LEU A 565 11.62 -20.65 19.88
CA LEU A 565 11.65 -21.31 21.18
C LEU A 565 12.82 -20.84 22.04
N LEU A 566 14.00 -20.61 21.45
CA LEU A 566 15.16 -20.05 22.16
C LEU A 566 14.82 -18.68 22.74
N LEU A 567 14.22 -17.80 21.93
CA LEU A 567 13.80 -16.47 22.37
C LEU A 567 12.76 -16.55 23.50
N GLU A 568 11.81 -17.48 23.41
CA GLU A 568 10.82 -17.73 24.48
C GLU A 568 11.48 -18.22 25.78
N ILE A 569 12.45 -19.14 25.69
CA ILE A 569 13.22 -19.63 26.85
C ILE A 569 13.96 -18.46 27.50
N PHE A 570 14.68 -17.66 26.70
CA PHE A 570 15.43 -16.49 27.19
C PHE A 570 14.53 -15.51 27.94
N VAL A 571 13.40 -15.13 27.35
CA VAL A 571 12.45 -14.20 27.98
C VAL A 571 11.91 -14.78 29.28
N ASN A 572 11.60 -16.07 29.33
CA ASN A 572 11.12 -16.71 30.56
C ASN A 572 12.20 -16.74 31.66
N GLU A 573 13.47 -16.96 31.31
CA GLU A 573 14.59 -16.90 32.25
C GLU A 573 14.83 -15.48 32.77
N PHE A 574 14.83 -14.48 31.89
CA PHE A 574 14.88 -13.07 32.29
C PHE A 574 13.77 -12.74 33.30
N TYR A 575 12.54 -13.16 33.01
CA TYR A 575 11.41 -12.90 33.91
C TYR A 575 11.60 -13.54 35.29
N ARG A 576 12.04 -14.80 35.31
CA ARG A 576 12.21 -15.58 36.54
C ARG A 576 13.36 -15.08 37.40
N ILE A 577 14.51 -14.79 36.80
CA ILE A 577 15.77 -14.52 37.51
C ILE A 577 15.94 -13.03 37.83
N ILE A 578 15.46 -12.13 36.97
CA ILE A 578 15.67 -10.69 37.12
C ILE A 578 14.36 -9.98 37.42
N TRP A 579 13.36 -10.09 36.54
CA TRP A 579 12.17 -9.23 36.59
C TRP A 579 11.29 -9.49 37.81
N GLN A 580 11.00 -10.74 38.15
CA GLN A 580 10.14 -11.09 39.28
C GLN A 580 10.79 -10.74 40.63
N PRO A 581 12.08 -11.07 40.89
CA PRO A 581 12.78 -10.58 42.07
C PRO A 581 12.82 -9.05 42.17
N ARG A 582 13.02 -8.34 41.06
CA ARG A 582 12.94 -6.86 41.02
C ARG A 582 11.54 -6.37 41.41
N CYS A 583 10.48 -6.97 40.87
CA CYS A 583 9.10 -6.61 41.24
C CYS A 583 8.82 -6.81 42.74
N ASN A 584 9.37 -7.87 43.35
CA ASN A 584 9.23 -8.12 44.78
C ASN A 584 9.92 -7.03 45.62
N LEU A 585 11.12 -6.60 45.23
CA LEU A 585 11.84 -5.51 45.91
C LEU A 585 11.09 -4.17 45.82
N ILE A 586 10.51 -3.87 44.67
CA ILE A 586 9.67 -2.67 44.47
C ILE A 586 8.44 -2.74 45.38
N THR A 587 7.77 -3.90 45.41
CA THR A 587 6.57 -4.11 46.24
C THR A 587 6.88 -3.92 47.73
N GLU A 588 8.02 -4.43 48.18
CA GLU A 588 8.46 -4.26 49.57
C GLU A 588 8.80 -2.79 49.88
N TRP A 589 9.48 -2.10 48.95
CA TRP A 589 9.75 -0.68 49.08
C TRP A 589 8.47 0.16 49.13
N GLU A 590 7.48 -0.14 48.27
CA GLU A 590 6.16 0.51 48.29
C GLU A 590 5.47 0.32 49.64
N ARG A 591 5.55 -0.90 50.21
CA ARG A 591 5.01 -1.22 51.54
C ARG A 591 5.66 -0.37 52.63
N ILE A 592 6.98 -0.22 52.60
CA ILE A 592 7.75 0.61 53.57
C ILE A 592 7.37 2.09 53.44
N LYS A 593 7.14 2.57 52.21
CA LYS A 593 6.69 3.95 51.94
C LYS A 593 5.20 4.19 52.21
N GLY A 594 4.45 3.16 52.57
CA GLY A 594 3.02 3.25 52.82
C GLY A 594 2.16 3.41 51.56
N ILE A 595 2.70 3.13 50.38
CA ILE A 595 1.98 3.20 49.10
C ILE A 595 1.07 1.98 48.99
N LYS A 596 -0.26 2.21 48.94
CA LYS A 596 -1.25 1.13 48.83
C LYS A 596 -1.67 0.93 47.38
N LYS A 597 -2.14 -0.29 47.05
CA LYS A 597 -2.70 -0.60 45.72
C LYS A 597 -3.85 0.32 45.30
N GLN A 598 -4.61 0.83 46.28
CA GLN A 598 -5.70 1.79 46.02
C GLN A 598 -5.15 3.14 45.54
N ASP A 599 -4.01 3.57 46.08
CA ASP A 599 -3.35 4.80 45.66
C ASP A 599 -2.97 4.68 44.19
N LEU A 600 -2.33 3.57 43.78
CA LEU A 600 -1.93 3.31 42.38
C LEU A 600 -3.09 3.31 41.37
N ARG A 601 -4.32 3.01 41.82
CA ARG A 601 -5.52 2.98 40.95
C ARG A 601 -6.23 4.32 40.84
N LYS A 602 -5.89 5.30 41.69
CA LYS A 602 -6.53 6.61 41.71
C LYS A 602 -6.14 7.41 40.46
N LYS A 603 -7.13 7.82 39.66
CA LYS A 603 -6.91 8.72 38.52
C LYS A 603 -6.73 10.15 39.03
N ILE A 604 -5.56 10.74 38.78
CA ILE A 604 -5.29 12.14 39.10
C ILE A 604 -5.81 13.02 37.94
N PRO A 605 -6.61 14.07 38.22
CA PRO A 605 -7.00 15.08 37.23
C PRO A 605 -5.79 15.70 36.54
N ALA A 606 -5.90 16.03 35.25
CA ALA A 606 -4.76 16.52 34.46
C ALA A 606 -4.03 17.73 35.08
N HIS A 607 -4.76 18.62 35.77
CA HIS A 607 -4.24 19.82 36.43
C HIS A 607 -3.48 19.56 37.75
N GLN A 608 -3.58 18.35 38.32
CA GLN A 608 -2.89 17.94 39.55
C GLN A 608 -1.68 17.02 39.27
N ARG A 609 -1.38 16.73 38.00
CA ARG A 609 -0.23 15.90 37.64
C ARG A 609 1.05 16.71 37.79
N ILE A 610 1.93 16.25 38.67
CA ILE A 610 3.33 16.68 38.65
C ILE A 610 3.95 16.03 37.42
N ILE A 611 4.34 16.84 36.43
CA ILE A 611 4.91 16.35 35.18
C ILE A 611 6.36 15.94 35.45
N TYR A 612 6.61 14.64 35.42
CA TYR A 612 7.97 14.11 35.28
C TYR A 612 8.33 14.08 33.80
N GLU A 613 9.12 15.06 33.34
CA GLU A 613 9.74 15.00 32.02
C GLU A 613 10.97 14.10 32.11
N ARG A 614 10.83 12.83 31.71
CA ARG A 614 11.97 11.94 31.51
C ARG A 614 12.89 12.59 30.49
N THR A 615 14.07 13.06 30.91
CA THR A 615 15.10 13.56 30.00
C THR A 615 15.56 12.37 29.14
N PRO A 616 15.26 12.32 27.83
CA PRO A 616 15.75 11.24 27.00
C PRO A 616 17.22 11.56 26.74
N THR A 617 18.12 10.89 27.44
CA THR A 617 19.55 11.03 27.16
C THR A 617 19.85 10.26 25.89
N GLN A 618 20.22 11.00 24.82
CA GLN A 618 20.94 10.40 23.70
C GLN A 618 22.41 10.29 24.12
N GLN A 619 22.95 9.07 24.09
CA GLN A 619 24.40 8.87 24.08
C GLN A 619 24.87 9.06 22.64
N ILE A 620 25.71 10.07 22.43
CA ILE A 620 26.48 10.26 21.20
C ILE A 620 27.92 10.46 21.66
N ASP A 621 28.83 9.62 21.19
CA ASP A 621 30.29 9.73 21.39
C ASP A 621 30.73 9.94 22.85
N GLY A 622 30.27 9.09 23.77
CA GLY A 622 30.76 9.07 25.16
C GLY A 622 30.38 10.27 26.03
N ALA A 623 29.52 11.17 25.54
CA ALA A 623 28.98 12.29 26.32
C ALA A 623 27.45 12.28 26.35
N THR A 624 26.87 12.77 27.45
CA THR A 624 25.41 12.85 27.63
C THR A 624 24.91 14.20 27.12
N TYR A 625 23.93 14.21 26.21
CA TYR A 625 23.35 15.43 25.66
C TYR A 625 21.84 15.51 25.90
N ASP A 626 21.31 16.73 26.07
CA ASP A 626 19.86 16.99 26.07
C ASP A 626 19.29 17.12 24.64
N LEU A 627 17.96 17.11 24.49
CA LEU A 627 17.27 17.25 23.20
C LEU A 627 17.47 18.62 22.51
N LYS A 628 18.18 19.55 23.14
CA LYS A 628 18.61 20.83 22.56
C LYS A 628 20.09 20.81 22.17
N GLY A 629 20.74 19.65 22.20
CA GLY A 629 22.14 19.46 21.84
C GLY A 629 23.14 19.98 22.89
N ARG A 630 22.70 20.23 24.12
CA ARG A 630 23.58 20.75 25.19
C ARG A 630 24.22 19.59 25.94
N LYS A 631 25.56 19.63 26.05
CA LYS A 631 26.37 18.66 26.78
C LYS A 631 26.06 18.77 28.27
N ILE A 632 25.60 17.68 28.89
CA ILE A 632 25.41 17.57 30.33
C ILE A 632 26.75 17.15 30.93
N LEU A 633 27.43 18.10 31.58
CA LEU A 633 28.66 17.84 32.32
C LEU A 633 28.28 17.16 33.65
N LYS A 634 28.84 15.97 33.93
CA LYS A 634 28.74 15.37 35.25
C LYS A 634 29.51 16.27 36.23
N HIS A 635 28.87 16.68 37.32
CA HIS A 635 29.58 17.35 38.39
C HIS A 635 30.40 16.30 39.14
N SER A 636 31.70 16.59 39.28
CA SER A 636 32.82 15.80 39.81
C SER A 636 33.47 14.82 38.82
N GLU A 637 34.71 15.20 38.45
CA GLU A 637 35.71 14.59 37.53
C GLU A 637 35.52 14.83 36.03
#